data_AF-A0A7C4PT41-F1
#
_entry.id   AF-A0A7C4PT41-F1
#
_cell.length_a   1.000
_cell.length_b   1.000
_cell.length_c   1.000
_cell.angle_alpha   90.00
_cell.angle_beta   90.00
_cell.angle_gamma   90.00
#
_symmetry.space_group_name_H-M   'P 1'
#
loop_
_entity.id
_entity.type
_entity.pdbx_description
1 polymer ?
#
loop_
_entity_poly.entity_id
_entity_poly.type
_entity_poly.pdbx_seq_one_letter_code
_entity_poly.pdbx_strand_id
1 'polypeptide(L)'
;MRTRYALLVALFAFGCAAADEAIPPEFEDLAPTFNKEDTAYYSDLATELQGVFHGEMALNLSAMSQTERDSYVQSLRSGGWKLTSLVTDHIKYGKNQLNTEKLHMNLSADNVTSHQVTLDGTTARVEYTLSIETIVSFEELRAAGIEPSSLTDRTFAVKLPADPRSVFTQVGERCAEGFDAGSLADYNYFYYFKPEKTGCDLTMITAAFTLHSLLPRKSTYPEYHRLIADRKVTAAVFFGAADHNETVSASDEGVREYNEFLNTLRSRSFAKTQDLNPGQRWTRTKAGIEEIVDVVSPYELAELKNDTQGLFRKALLEHEIIIYDGHSFYGSLRVLQEKDAYPADTYQIIFMNSCWSYEYYTTQVFKNKATAADPTGFALADVVNNTEPAWFLNDAEETRILLTNIFAGCETGGRDGSRQYTWEGIIQAMNKFALDRFKSWRLESHEVYGVSGVRENCYDPAHPDACLGQGGPTDPNTTERVSFGNSAAQDIPDNQSGGIASSIQVTDDRAFTGLEVAVDIEHTWIGDLVVELRHNGKTVTLHSREGGSEKSIHKTYQPAGFAGQTSGGTWELLVSDRAARDTGRLLSWKLTFVTQKQAQAPQTYSSQDNLAIPDNDTAGIASTITVPDERTVGTLTVHVDITHSYVGDLVVELEHAGRVVTLQNQQGGSARNLVKDFTLADFNGASAKGSWTLLVSDRAAADSGTLNGWTLTVGD
;
A
#
# COMPACT_ATOMS: atom_id res chain seq x y z
N MET A 1 -30.31 -62.25 18.33
CA MET A 1 -29.41 -61.38 19.09
C MET A 1 -28.13 -61.14 18.29
N ARG A 2 -27.97 -59.94 17.73
CA ARG A 2 -26.72 -59.17 17.56
C ARG A 2 -26.97 -58.09 16.50
N THR A 3 -27.23 -56.90 17.03
CA THR A 3 -27.41 -55.62 16.36
C THR A 3 -26.14 -55.24 15.62
N ARG A 4 -26.23 -54.92 14.33
CA ARG A 4 -25.18 -54.25 13.57
C ARG A 4 -25.46 -52.75 13.62
N TYR A 5 -24.57 -51.99 14.26
CA TYR A 5 -24.55 -50.53 14.15
C TYR A 5 -24.03 -50.18 12.76
N ALA A 6 -24.91 -49.60 11.93
CA ALA A 6 -24.50 -48.85 10.76
C ALA A 6 -24.11 -47.44 11.25
N LEU A 7 -22.83 -47.10 11.15
CA LEU A 7 -22.37 -45.72 11.32
C LEU A 7 -22.76 -44.97 10.03
N LEU A 8 -23.77 -44.10 10.12
CA LEU A 8 -24.00 -43.07 9.11
C LEU A 8 -22.84 -42.08 9.21
N VAL A 9 -22.03 -42.02 8.16
CA VAL A 9 -21.13 -40.88 7.92
C VAL A 9 -21.99 -39.79 7.30
N ALA A 10 -22.35 -38.79 8.10
CA ALA A 10 -22.93 -37.56 7.58
C ALA A 10 -21.82 -36.79 6.86
N LEU A 11 -21.91 -36.72 5.52
CA LEU A 11 -21.20 -35.70 4.76
C LEU A 11 -21.81 -34.35 5.15
N PHE A 12 -21.05 -33.52 5.84
CA PHE A 12 -21.35 -32.10 5.92
C PHE A 12 -20.47 -31.37 4.93
N ALA A 13 -21.09 -30.91 3.85
CA ALA A 13 -20.55 -29.85 3.01
C ALA A 13 -20.77 -28.53 3.76
N PHE A 14 -19.72 -27.99 4.38
CA PHE A 14 -19.75 -26.66 4.96
C PHE A 14 -19.08 -25.69 3.98
N GLY A 15 -19.81 -25.35 2.92
CA GLY A 15 -19.62 -24.07 2.24
C GLY A 15 -20.27 -22.99 3.10
N CYS A 16 -19.63 -21.82 3.20
CA CYS A 16 -20.04 -20.72 4.05
C CYS A 16 -21.51 -20.32 3.81
N ALA A 17 -22.38 -20.53 4.79
CA ALA A 17 -23.72 -19.95 4.84
C ALA A 17 -24.13 -19.62 6.30
N ALA A 18 -24.17 -18.30 6.54
CA ALA A 18 -24.96 -17.46 7.45
C ALA A 18 -25.08 -17.75 8.97
N ALA A 19 -24.83 -16.68 9.75
CA ALA A 19 -25.71 -16.25 10.84
C ALA A 19 -25.71 -14.70 10.97
N ASP A 20 -26.90 -14.16 11.24
CA ASP A 20 -27.28 -12.74 11.29
C ASP A 20 -26.58 -11.90 12.37
N GLU A 21 -25.92 -10.79 11.98
CA GLU A 21 -25.77 -9.61 12.84
C GLU A 21 -25.84 -8.31 12.01
N ALA A 22 -26.53 -7.30 12.54
CA ALA A 22 -26.86 -6.06 11.84
C ALA A 22 -25.63 -5.14 11.65
N ILE A 23 -25.36 -4.81 10.39
CA ILE A 23 -24.29 -3.91 9.94
C ILE A 23 -24.70 -2.45 10.21
N PRO A 24 -23.84 -1.59 10.80
CA PRO A 24 -24.13 -0.18 11.00
C PRO A 24 -24.11 0.63 9.68
N PRO A 25 -24.84 1.75 9.57
CA PRO A 25 -25.06 2.48 8.31
C PRO A 25 -23.81 3.21 7.77
N GLU A 26 -23.66 3.15 6.43
CA GLU A 26 -22.57 3.58 5.53
C GLU A 26 -22.16 5.08 5.48
N PHE A 27 -22.53 5.94 6.43
CA PHE A 27 -22.29 7.41 6.26
C PHE A 27 -20.96 7.95 6.79
N GLU A 28 -20.05 7.11 7.27
CA GLU A 28 -18.70 7.50 7.63
C GLU A 28 -17.73 6.51 6.98
N ASP A 29 -17.18 6.85 5.81
CA ASP A 29 -15.84 6.45 5.33
C ASP A 29 -15.70 6.74 3.83
N LEU A 30 -15.28 7.95 3.48
CA LEU A 30 -14.82 8.30 2.13
C LEU A 30 -13.53 9.11 2.22
N ALA A 31 -12.39 8.41 2.11
CA ALA A 31 -11.08 8.98 1.77
C ALA A 31 -10.92 8.99 0.23
N PRO A 32 -10.17 9.97 -0.34
CA PRO A 32 -10.23 10.31 -1.76
C PRO A 32 -9.57 9.29 -2.71
N THR A 33 -9.88 9.51 -3.99
CA THR A 33 -9.53 8.78 -5.21
C THR A 33 -8.08 8.27 -5.26
N PHE A 34 -7.93 6.96 -5.41
CA PHE A 34 -6.68 6.26 -5.67
C PHE A 34 -6.43 6.22 -7.17
N ASN A 35 -5.27 6.71 -7.62
CA ASN A 35 -4.66 6.17 -8.83
C ASN A 35 -3.89 4.93 -8.39
N LYS A 36 -4.43 3.73 -8.62
CA LYS A 36 -3.75 2.47 -8.27
C LYS A 36 -3.41 1.67 -9.53
N GLU A 37 -2.13 1.38 -9.68
CA GLU A 37 -1.57 0.40 -10.62
C GLU A 37 -1.30 -0.94 -9.88
N ASP A 38 -1.79 -2.06 -10.42
CA ASP A 38 -1.25 -3.45 -10.45
C ASP A 38 -0.73 -4.10 -9.14
N THR A 39 -1.48 -5.02 -8.51
CA THR A 39 -1.09 -5.64 -7.22
C THR A 39 0.03 -6.67 -7.24
N ALA A 40 0.57 -7.03 -8.41
CA ALA A 40 1.70 -7.94 -8.53
C ALA A 40 1.51 -9.32 -7.86
N TYR A 41 0.34 -9.92 -8.01
CA TYR A 41 0.03 -11.22 -7.42
C TYR A 41 0.85 -12.39 -8.03
N TYR A 42 1.54 -13.16 -7.18
CA TYR A 42 2.17 -14.43 -7.52
C TYR A 42 1.39 -15.62 -6.96
N SER A 43 1.08 -16.58 -7.83
CA SER A 43 0.68 -17.94 -7.48
C SER A 43 1.15 -18.94 -8.56
N ASP A 44 1.47 -20.17 -8.16
CA ASP A 44 1.76 -21.26 -9.11
C ASP A 44 0.48 -21.85 -9.71
N LEU A 45 -0.66 -21.69 -9.03
CA LEU A 45 -1.95 -22.21 -9.45
C LEU A 45 -2.88 -21.15 -10.04
N ALA A 46 -2.59 -19.87 -9.82
CA ALA A 46 -3.39 -18.76 -10.34
C ALA A 46 -2.52 -17.62 -10.89
N THR A 47 -3.13 -16.71 -11.65
CA THR A 47 -2.49 -15.50 -12.13
C THR A 47 -3.45 -14.33 -12.04
N GLU A 48 -2.93 -13.17 -11.68
CA GLU A 48 -3.66 -11.91 -11.83
C GLU A 48 -3.65 -11.50 -13.30
N LEU A 49 -4.80 -10.98 -13.73
CA LEU A 49 -5.03 -10.39 -15.03
C LEU A 49 -5.56 -8.99 -14.84
N GLN A 50 -5.11 -8.08 -15.71
CA GLN A 50 -5.68 -6.76 -15.83
C GLN A 50 -6.71 -6.75 -16.96
N GLY A 51 -7.83 -6.08 -16.73
CA GLY A 51 -8.82 -5.78 -17.76
C GLY A 51 -9.43 -4.40 -17.62
N VAL A 52 -10.14 -3.98 -18.66
CA VAL A 52 -10.87 -2.72 -18.71
C VAL A 52 -12.36 -3.03 -18.78
N PHE A 53 -13.12 -2.42 -17.88
CA PHE A 53 -14.57 -2.50 -17.83
C PHE A 53 -15.18 -1.20 -18.35
N HIS A 54 -16.04 -1.32 -19.35
CA HIS A 54 -16.79 -0.23 -19.92
C HIS A 54 -18.28 -0.44 -19.69
N GLY A 55 -18.96 0.52 -19.07
CA GLY A 55 -20.39 0.44 -18.77
C GLY A 55 -21.12 1.76 -18.99
N GLU A 56 -22.45 1.69 -19.06
CA GLU A 56 -23.32 2.85 -19.26
C GLU A 56 -24.59 2.77 -18.40
N MET A 57 -24.74 3.63 -17.41
CA MET A 57 -25.99 3.74 -16.64
C MET A 57 -26.98 4.68 -17.31
N ALA A 58 -28.27 4.43 -17.15
CA ALA A 58 -29.37 5.31 -17.50
C ALA A 58 -30.24 5.58 -16.27
N LEU A 59 -29.93 6.67 -15.56
CA LEU A 59 -30.56 7.05 -14.31
C LEU A 59 -31.86 7.82 -14.56
N ASN A 60 -32.98 7.32 -14.02
CA ASN A 60 -34.23 8.07 -14.05
C ASN A 60 -34.24 9.12 -12.92
N LEU A 61 -34.28 10.40 -13.29
CA LEU A 61 -34.30 11.54 -12.36
C LEU A 61 -35.62 12.33 -12.43
N SER A 62 -36.69 11.72 -12.94
CA SER A 62 -38.00 12.37 -13.11
C SER A 62 -38.66 12.79 -11.79
N ALA A 63 -38.32 12.12 -10.68
CA ALA A 63 -38.80 12.47 -9.35
C ALA A 63 -38.07 13.68 -8.74
N MET A 64 -36.92 14.09 -9.28
CA MET A 64 -36.17 15.25 -8.80
C MET A 64 -36.70 16.55 -9.41
N SER A 65 -36.75 17.61 -8.62
CA SER A 65 -36.92 18.96 -9.14
C SER A 65 -35.76 19.33 -10.08
N GLN A 66 -35.94 20.36 -10.91
CA GLN A 66 -34.91 20.77 -11.86
C GLN A 66 -33.60 21.14 -11.15
N THR A 67 -33.67 21.92 -10.06
CA THR A 67 -32.48 22.32 -9.30
C THR A 67 -31.75 21.14 -8.67
N GLU A 68 -32.49 20.19 -8.09
CA GLU A 68 -31.89 18.97 -7.52
C GLU A 68 -31.23 18.12 -8.60
N ARG A 69 -31.87 17.99 -9.77
CA ARG A 69 -31.35 17.25 -10.91
C ARG A 69 -30.06 17.87 -11.45
N ASP A 70 -30.05 19.18 -11.63
CA ASP A 70 -28.88 19.91 -12.13
C ASP A 70 -27.70 19.76 -11.17
N SER A 71 -27.95 19.88 -9.85
CA SER A 71 -26.94 19.64 -8.81
C SER A 71 -26.42 18.20 -8.79
N TYR A 72 -27.33 17.23 -8.90
CA TYR A 72 -26.98 15.81 -8.94
C TYR A 72 -26.12 15.46 -10.16
N VAL A 73 -26.52 15.93 -11.35
CA VAL A 73 -25.76 15.74 -12.60
C VAL A 73 -24.40 16.42 -12.52
N GLN A 74 -24.31 17.62 -11.95
CA GLN A 74 -23.04 18.32 -11.78
C GLN A 74 -22.10 17.56 -10.83
N SER A 75 -22.65 16.97 -9.75
CA SER A 75 -21.88 16.11 -8.85
C SER A 75 -21.34 14.88 -9.55
N LEU A 76 -22.12 14.21 -10.40
CA LEU A 76 -21.62 13.08 -11.20
C LEU A 76 -20.54 13.50 -12.19
N ARG A 77 -20.71 14.64 -12.87
CA ARG A 77 -19.71 15.18 -13.81
C ARG A 77 -18.37 15.48 -13.14
N SER A 78 -18.38 15.88 -11.87
CA SER A 78 -17.15 16.18 -11.12
C SER A 78 -16.23 14.97 -10.95
N GLY A 79 -16.72 13.75 -11.16
CA GLY A 79 -15.93 12.53 -10.95
C GLY A 79 -15.64 12.21 -9.48
N GLY A 80 -16.25 12.96 -8.54
CA GLY A 80 -16.08 12.72 -7.12
C GLY A 80 -16.81 11.46 -6.62
N TRP A 81 -16.79 11.28 -5.30
CA TRP A 81 -17.30 10.09 -4.61
C TRP A 81 -18.66 9.57 -5.07
N LYS A 82 -19.59 10.47 -5.43
CA LYS A 82 -20.95 10.10 -5.85
C LYS A 82 -20.95 9.30 -7.15
N LEU A 83 -20.05 9.63 -8.08
CA LEU A 83 -19.85 8.84 -9.29
C LEU A 83 -19.25 7.48 -8.92
N THR A 84 -18.16 7.48 -8.15
CA THR A 84 -17.45 6.25 -7.74
C THR A 84 -18.38 5.26 -7.04
N SER A 85 -19.15 5.71 -6.04
CA SER A 85 -20.14 4.89 -5.33
C SER A 85 -21.19 4.31 -6.29
N LEU A 86 -21.74 5.14 -7.18
CA LEU A 86 -22.74 4.70 -8.13
C LEU A 86 -22.20 3.67 -9.13
N VAL A 87 -20.98 3.88 -9.62
CA VAL A 87 -20.31 2.92 -10.51
C VAL A 87 -20.00 1.62 -9.77
N THR A 88 -19.55 1.68 -8.52
CA THR A 88 -19.30 0.51 -7.66
C THR A 88 -20.57 -0.33 -7.50
N ASP A 89 -21.70 0.30 -7.18
CA ASP A 89 -22.98 -0.40 -7.05
C ASP A 89 -23.41 -1.05 -8.37
N HIS A 90 -23.15 -0.37 -9.48
CA HIS A 90 -23.50 -0.87 -10.80
C HIS A 90 -22.69 -2.10 -11.21
N ILE A 91 -21.36 -2.07 -11.05
CA ILE A 91 -20.52 -3.18 -11.48
C ILE A 91 -20.70 -4.43 -10.62
N LYS A 92 -21.02 -4.33 -9.33
CA LYS A 92 -21.24 -5.49 -8.44
C LYS A 92 -22.26 -6.50 -9.00
N TYR A 93 -23.26 -6.04 -9.75
CA TYR A 93 -24.25 -6.90 -10.43
C TYR A 93 -23.66 -7.78 -11.54
N GLY A 94 -22.45 -7.48 -12.01
CA GLY A 94 -21.72 -8.27 -13.00
C GLY A 94 -20.95 -9.45 -12.41
N LYS A 95 -20.72 -9.48 -11.09
CA LYS A 95 -19.81 -10.42 -10.42
C LYS A 95 -20.11 -11.88 -10.76
N ASN A 96 -21.35 -12.32 -10.55
CA ASN A 96 -21.74 -13.72 -10.78
C ASN A 96 -21.61 -14.17 -12.25
N GLN A 97 -21.92 -13.27 -13.19
CA GLN A 97 -21.79 -13.57 -14.62
C GLN A 97 -20.32 -13.80 -14.99
N LEU A 98 -19.43 -12.97 -14.47
CA LEU A 98 -17.99 -13.06 -14.74
C LEU A 98 -17.33 -14.23 -13.99
N ASN A 99 -17.79 -14.54 -12.77
CA ASN A 99 -17.39 -15.75 -12.04
C ASN A 99 -17.77 -17.03 -12.82
N THR A 100 -18.88 -17.02 -13.56
CA THR A 100 -19.26 -18.15 -14.43
C THR A 100 -18.26 -18.35 -15.57
N GLU A 101 -17.61 -17.28 -16.02
CA GLU A 101 -16.50 -17.31 -16.99
C GLU A 101 -15.15 -17.63 -16.33
N LYS A 102 -15.13 -18.01 -15.04
CA LYS A 102 -13.92 -18.32 -14.24
C LYS A 102 -12.99 -17.13 -14.04
N LEU A 103 -13.56 -15.92 -14.07
CA LEU A 103 -12.89 -14.68 -13.76
C LEU A 103 -13.33 -14.30 -12.35
N HIS A 104 -12.53 -14.61 -11.33
CA HIS A 104 -12.84 -14.26 -9.94
C HIS A 104 -12.52 -12.79 -9.73
N MET A 105 -13.52 -11.95 -9.98
CA MET A 105 -13.33 -10.50 -10.11
C MET A 105 -13.48 -9.75 -8.80
N ASN A 106 -12.50 -8.90 -8.48
CA ASN A 106 -12.67 -7.84 -7.51
C ASN A 106 -13.25 -6.61 -8.21
N LEU A 107 -14.54 -6.35 -8.01
CA LEU A 107 -15.25 -5.23 -8.63
C LEU A 107 -15.27 -4.03 -7.69
N SER A 108 -14.33 -3.10 -7.88
CA SER A 108 -14.36 -1.77 -7.27
C SER A 108 -14.29 -0.69 -8.34
N ALA A 109 -15.03 0.41 -8.16
CA ALA A 109 -14.93 1.58 -9.02
C ALA A 109 -13.81 2.55 -8.62
N ASP A 110 -12.90 2.15 -7.72
CA ASP A 110 -11.80 3.01 -7.27
C ASP A 110 -10.90 3.50 -8.43
N ASN A 111 -10.95 2.85 -9.59
CA ASN A 111 -10.16 3.17 -10.79
C ASN A 111 -11.01 3.58 -12.01
N VAL A 112 -12.02 4.45 -11.84
CA VAL A 112 -12.71 5.07 -13.00
C VAL A 112 -11.72 5.94 -13.78
N THR A 113 -11.26 5.44 -14.92
CA THR A 113 -10.27 6.09 -15.79
C THR A 113 -10.88 7.15 -16.70
N SER A 114 -12.17 7.02 -16.99
CA SER A 114 -12.92 8.03 -17.73
C SER A 114 -14.41 7.92 -17.43
N HIS A 115 -15.12 9.05 -17.46
CA HIS A 115 -16.57 9.08 -17.41
C HIS A 115 -17.14 10.24 -18.22
N GLN A 116 -18.36 10.06 -18.70
CA GLN A 116 -19.13 11.09 -19.38
C GLN A 116 -20.58 11.06 -18.90
N VAL A 117 -21.11 12.22 -18.53
CA VAL A 117 -22.50 12.37 -18.07
C VAL A 117 -23.29 13.26 -19.01
N THR A 118 -24.26 12.67 -19.71
CA THR A 118 -25.21 13.38 -20.57
C THR A 118 -26.60 13.39 -19.93
N LEU A 119 -27.38 14.43 -20.18
CA LEU A 119 -28.74 14.57 -19.66
C LEU A 119 -29.70 14.74 -20.84
N ASP A 120 -30.65 13.82 -20.96
CA ASP A 120 -31.74 13.85 -21.94
C ASP A 120 -33.08 13.92 -21.21
N GLY A 121 -33.67 15.12 -21.16
CA GLY A 121 -34.87 15.40 -20.38
C GLY A 121 -34.69 15.14 -18.88
N THR A 122 -35.25 14.04 -18.40
CA THR A 122 -35.17 13.60 -16.99
C THR A 122 -34.23 12.41 -16.80
N THR A 123 -33.55 11.94 -17.85
CA THR A 123 -32.70 10.76 -17.81
C THR A 123 -31.24 11.17 -17.91
N ALA A 124 -30.44 10.86 -16.89
CA ALA A 124 -29.00 11.06 -16.95
C ALA A 124 -28.33 9.77 -17.42
N ARG A 125 -27.59 9.83 -18.53
CA ARG A 125 -26.74 8.73 -18.98
C ARG A 125 -25.32 8.95 -18.46
N VAL A 126 -24.76 7.92 -17.84
CA VAL A 126 -23.41 7.93 -17.27
C VAL A 126 -22.63 6.81 -17.93
N GLU A 127 -21.80 7.18 -18.90
CA GLU A 127 -20.80 6.29 -19.49
C GLU A 127 -19.56 6.32 -18.61
N TYR A 128 -18.95 5.17 -18.38
CA TYR A 128 -17.74 5.06 -17.58
C TYR A 128 -16.84 3.93 -18.07
N THR A 129 -15.55 4.13 -17.84
CA THR A 129 -14.50 3.13 -18.05
C THR A 129 -13.70 3.03 -16.78
N LEU A 130 -13.38 1.82 -16.36
CA LEU A 130 -12.53 1.57 -15.21
C LEU A 130 -11.62 0.37 -15.44
N SER A 131 -10.45 0.38 -14.82
CA SER A 131 -9.54 -0.77 -14.85
C SER A 131 -9.88 -1.72 -13.71
N ILE A 132 -10.00 -3.02 -14.02
CA ILE A 132 -10.28 -4.09 -13.06
C ILE A 132 -9.15 -5.11 -13.08
N GLU A 133 -8.77 -5.56 -11.90
CA GLU A 133 -7.90 -6.71 -11.70
C GLU A 133 -8.72 -7.93 -11.29
N THR A 134 -8.37 -9.08 -11.83
CA THR A 134 -9.05 -10.34 -11.55
C THR A 134 -8.05 -11.46 -11.42
N ILE A 135 -8.37 -12.47 -10.63
CA ILE A 135 -7.56 -13.67 -10.52
C ILE A 135 -8.23 -14.78 -11.30
N VAL A 136 -7.38 -15.54 -12.00
CA VAL A 136 -7.80 -16.70 -12.76
C VAL A 136 -6.97 -17.92 -12.36
N SER A 137 -7.66 -18.99 -11.98
CA SER A 137 -7.06 -20.28 -11.67
C SER A 137 -6.68 -21.04 -12.95
N PHE A 138 -5.45 -21.52 -13.03
CA PHE A 138 -5.00 -22.36 -14.15
C PHE A 138 -5.69 -23.72 -14.19
N GLU A 139 -6.14 -24.24 -13.04
CA GLU A 139 -6.95 -25.46 -13.04
C GLU A 139 -8.31 -25.22 -13.67
N GLU A 140 -8.99 -24.15 -13.29
CA GLU A 140 -10.31 -23.82 -13.85
C GLU A 140 -10.24 -23.50 -15.34
N LEU A 141 -9.20 -22.79 -15.78
CA LEU A 141 -8.95 -22.57 -17.21
C LEU A 141 -8.74 -23.88 -17.97
N ARG A 142 -7.91 -24.79 -17.43
CA ARG A 142 -7.69 -26.10 -18.05
C ARG A 142 -8.97 -26.94 -18.07
N ALA A 143 -9.75 -26.94 -17.00
CA ALA A 143 -11.04 -27.62 -16.92
C ALA A 143 -12.05 -27.06 -17.93
N ALA A 144 -12.00 -25.74 -18.18
CA ALA A 144 -12.81 -25.06 -19.19
C ALA A 144 -12.24 -25.17 -20.62
N GLY A 145 -11.06 -25.76 -20.81
CA GLY A 145 -10.40 -25.85 -22.12
C GLY A 145 -9.89 -24.51 -22.66
N ILE A 146 -9.60 -23.55 -21.77
CA ILE A 146 -9.14 -22.20 -22.10
C ILE A 146 -7.62 -22.12 -21.91
N GLU A 147 -6.90 -21.74 -22.96
CA GLU A 147 -5.46 -21.45 -22.86
C GLU A 147 -5.25 -20.06 -22.25
N PRO A 148 -4.41 -19.88 -21.20
CA PRO A 148 -4.22 -18.57 -20.58
C PRO A 148 -3.83 -17.46 -21.56
N SER A 149 -2.98 -17.77 -22.55
CA SER A 149 -2.57 -16.81 -23.59
C SER A 149 -3.72 -16.30 -24.46
N SER A 150 -4.81 -17.08 -24.58
CA SER A 150 -6.02 -16.72 -25.34
C SER A 150 -6.96 -15.75 -24.62
N LEU A 151 -6.69 -15.45 -23.34
CA LEU A 151 -7.46 -14.48 -22.57
C LEU A 151 -7.07 -13.04 -22.89
N THR A 152 -5.88 -12.80 -23.43
CA THR A 152 -5.41 -11.48 -23.86
C THR A 152 -6.34 -10.90 -24.93
N ASP A 153 -6.81 -9.68 -24.71
CA ASP A 153 -7.78 -8.92 -25.51
C ASP A 153 -9.17 -9.56 -25.68
N ARG A 154 -9.50 -10.59 -24.90
CA ARG A 154 -10.84 -11.19 -24.89
C ARG A 154 -11.82 -10.27 -24.17
N THR A 155 -12.97 -10.01 -24.82
CA THR A 155 -14.05 -9.20 -24.27
C THR A 155 -15.25 -10.04 -23.87
N PHE A 156 -15.76 -9.82 -22.66
CA PHE A 156 -16.92 -10.47 -22.07
C PHE A 156 -18.07 -9.46 -21.99
N ALA A 157 -19.25 -9.88 -22.42
CA ALA A 157 -20.47 -9.09 -22.30
C ALA A 157 -21.10 -9.34 -20.92
N VAL A 158 -21.40 -8.26 -20.19
CA VAL A 158 -21.92 -8.32 -18.83
C VAL A 158 -23.25 -7.60 -18.77
N LYS A 159 -24.33 -8.28 -18.37
CA LYS A 159 -25.64 -7.64 -18.25
C LYS A 159 -25.78 -6.96 -16.91
N LEU A 160 -25.95 -5.64 -16.91
CA LEU A 160 -26.11 -4.85 -15.69
C LEU A 160 -27.46 -4.12 -15.67
N PRO A 161 -28.01 -3.82 -14.48
CA PRO A 161 -29.21 -3.00 -14.38
C PRO A 161 -28.94 -1.59 -14.91
N ALA A 162 -29.82 -1.07 -15.77
CA ALA A 162 -29.65 0.27 -16.34
C ALA A 162 -29.59 1.36 -15.26
N ASP A 163 -30.32 1.19 -14.17
CA ASP A 163 -30.24 2.02 -12.97
C ASP A 163 -29.93 1.12 -11.77
N PRO A 164 -28.72 1.19 -11.19
CA PRO A 164 -28.31 0.31 -10.09
C PRO A 164 -28.98 0.66 -8.76
N ARG A 165 -29.71 1.78 -8.69
CA ARG A 165 -30.30 2.28 -7.44
C ARG A 165 -31.57 1.50 -7.12
N SER A 166 -31.66 1.01 -5.88
CA SER A 166 -32.87 0.40 -5.32
C SER A 166 -33.39 -0.80 -6.13
N VAL A 167 -32.51 -1.60 -6.74
CA VAL A 167 -32.90 -2.76 -7.57
C VAL A 167 -33.80 -3.71 -6.80
N PHE A 168 -33.48 -4.04 -5.55
CA PHE A 168 -34.32 -4.90 -4.72
C PHE A 168 -35.73 -4.33 -4.56
N THR A 169 -35.85 -3.02 -4.34
CA THR A 169 -37.16 -2.34 -4.23
C THR A 169 -37.96 -2.42 -5.53
N GLN A 170 -37.29 -2.38 -6.69
CA GLN A 170 -37.95 -2.42 -8.00
C GLN A 170 -38.51 -3.81 -8.35
N VAL A 171 -37.73 -4.87 -8.09
CA VAL A 171 -38.03 -6.20 -8.62
C VAL A 171 -38.19 -7.32 -7.59
N GLY A 172 -37.89 -7.08 -6.31
CA GLY A 172 -37.94 -8.10 -5.26
C GLY A 172 -37.19 -9.37 -5.69
N GLU A 173 -37.74 -10.55 -5.46
CA GLU A 173 -37.11 -11.83 -5.82
C GLU A 173 -37.08 -12.16 -7.33
N ARG A 174 -37.71 -11.33 -8.20
CA ARG A 174 -37.93 -11.69 -9.62
C ARG A 174 -36.64 -11.80 -10.43
N CYS A 175 -35.59 -11.09 -10.02
CA CYS A 175 -34.26 -11.13 -10.65
C CYS A 175 -33.18 -11.73 -9.73
N ALA A 176 -33.55 -12.51 -8.72
CA ALA A 176 -32.59 -13.15 -7.79
C ALA A 176 -32.82 -14.66 -7.63
N GLU A 177 -31.78 -15.45 -7.39
CA GLU A 177 -31.86 -16.89 -7.10
C GLU A 177 -30.70 -17.34 -6.18
N GLY A 178 -30.88 -18.44 -5.45
CA GLY A 178 -29.82 -19.06 -4.65
C GLY A 178 -29.66 -18.53 -3.22
N PHE A 179 -30.72 -17.92 -2.66
CA PHE A 179 -30.76 -17.39 -1.30
C PHE A 179 -31.64 -18.23 -0.37
N ASP A 180 -31.35 -18.19 0.93
CA ASP A 180 -32.19 -18.79 1.97
C ASP A 180 -33.41 -17.91 2.28
N ALA A 181 -34.51 -18.54 2.67
CA ALA A 181 -35.76 -17.83 2.96
C ALA A 181 -35.55 -16.77 4.06
N GLY A 182 -35.85 -15.51 3.74
CA GLY A 182 -35.70 -14.37 4.65
C GLY A 182 -34.32 -13.71 4.66
N SER A 183 -33.33 -14.25 3.94
CA SER A 183 -31.97 -13.68 3.88
C SER A 183 -31.81 -12.56 2.84
N LEU A 184 -32.73 -12.43 1.87
CA LEU A 184 -32.60 -11.48 0.77
C LEU A 184 -32.97 -10.05 1.20
N ALA A 185 -32.06 -9.11 0.97
CA ALA A 185 -32.19 -7.68 1.29
C ALA A 185 -31.51 -6.81 0.23
N ASP A 186 -31.68 -5.49 0.31
CA ASP A 186 -31.10 -4.54 -0.66
C ASP A 186 -29.56 -4.62 -0.68
N TYR A 187 -28.92 -4.62 0.50
CA TYR A 187 -27.46 -4.61 0.64
C TYR A 187 -26.76 -5.89 0.17
N ASN A 188 -27.47 -7.03 0.04
CA ASN A 188 -26.89 -8.30 -0.41
C ASN A 188 -27.47 -8.80 -1.74
N TYR A 189 -28.37 -8.03 -2.36
CA TYR A 189 -29.10 -8.48 -3.54
C TYR A 189 -28.19 -8.84 -4.71
N PHE A 190 -27.07 -8.12 -4.87
CA PHE A 190 -26.11 -8.36 -5.95
C PHE A 190 -25.50 -9.78 -5.92
N TYR A 191 -25.38 -10.41 -4.74
CA TYR A 191 -24.89 -11.79 -4.61
C TYR A 191 -25.83 -12.82 -5.26
N TYR A 192 -27.11 -12.51 -5.32
CA TYR A 192 -28.14 -13.42 -5.81
C TYR A 192 -28.65 -13.01 -7.19
N PHE A 193 -28.13 -11.91 -7.74
CA PHE A 193 -28.62 -11.34 -8.99
C PHE A 193 -28.46 -12.33 -10.14
N LYS A 194 -29.59 -12.60 -10.80
CA LYS A 194 -29.73 -13.54 -11.91
C LYS A 194 -30.62 -12.94 -13.00
N PRO A 195 -30.05 -12.11 -13.89
CA PRO A 195 -30.83 -11.35 -14.87
C PRO A 195 -31.52 -12.23 -15.93
N GLU A 196 -31.06 -13.45 -16.13
CA GLU A 196 -31.65 -14.44 -17.03
C GLU A 196 -32.81 -15.23 -16.42
N LYS A 197 -33.12 -15.02 -15.13
CA LYS A 197 -34.25 -15.67 -14.46
C LYS A 197 -35.56 -15.30 -15.16
N THR A 198 -36.36 -16.32 -15.49
CA THR A 198 -37.69 -16.12 -16.09
C THR A 198 -38.56 -15.23 -15.19
N GLY A 199 -39.07 -14.13 -15.76
CA GLY A 199 -39.88 -13.15 -15.03
C GLY A 199 -39.11 -11.97 -14.45
N CYS A 200 -37.80 -11.89 -14.65
CA CYS A 200 -37.03 -10.67 -14.38
C CYS A 200 -37.45 -9.56 -15.36
N ASP A 201 -38.04 -8.49 -14.85
CA ASP A 201 -38.60 -7.36 -15.60
C ASP A 201 -37.80 -6.06 -15.41
N LEU A 202 -36.53 -6.18 -15.03
CA LEU A 202 -35.62 -5.06 -14.86
C LEU A 202 -35.12 -4.53 -16.22
N THR A 203 -34.98 -3.21 -16.35
CA THR A 203 -34.34 -2.63 -17.53
C THR A 203 -32.83 -2.88 -17.44
N MET A 204 -32.27 -3.49 -18.48
CA MET A 204 -30.87 -3.91 -18.51
C MET A 204 -30.09 -3.19 -19.59
N ILE A 205 -28.79 -3.06 -19.36
CA ILE A 205 -27.77 -2.66 -20.33
C ILE A 205 -26.74 -3.79 -20.48
N THR A 206 -25.90 -3.68 -21.52
CA THR A 206 -24.75 -4.57 -21.70
C THR A 206 -23.47 -3.76 -21.56
N ALA A 207 -22.73 -4.05 -20.49
CA ALA A 207 -21.35 -3.60 -20.31
C ALA A 207 -20.37 -4.56 -20.97
N ALA A 208 -19.13 -4.12 -21.15
CA ALA A 208 -18.04 -4.90 -21.73
C ALA A 208 -16.87 -4.96 -20.75
N PHE A 209 -16.33 -6.15 -20.51
CA PHE A 209 -15.08 -6.35 -19.77
C PHE A 209 -14.03 -6.96 -20.70
N THR A 210 -12.93 -6.25 -20.95
CA THR A 210 -11.85 -6.70 -21.84
C THR A 210 -10.60 -7.00 -21.02
N LEU A 211 -10.11 -8.23 -21.07
CA LEU A 211 -8.83 -8.61 -20.44
C LEU A 211 -7.66 -8.18 -21.34
N HIS A 212 -6.57 -7.62 -20.81
CA HIS A 212 -5.47 -7.08 -21.61
C HIS A 212 -4.10 -7.72 -21.39
N SER A 213 -3.76 -8.23 -20.19
CA SER A 213 -2.41 -8.75 -19.94
C SER A 213 -2.32 -9.86 -18.91
N LEU A 214 -1.41 -10.80 -19.19
CA LEU A 214 -0.76 -11.67 -18.21
C LEU A 214 0.54 -10.99 -17.77
N LEU A 215 0.69 -10.75 -16.47
CA LEU A 215 1.85 -10.06 -15.95
C LEU A 215 3.09 -10.98 -15.92
N PRO A 216 4.28 -10.49 -16.30
CA PRO A 216 5.49 -11.31 -16.32
C PRO A 216 5.90 -11.75 -14.91
N ARG A 217 6.28 -13.02 -14.78
CA ARG A 217 6.72 -13.63 -13.51
C ARG A 217 8.22 -13.41 -13.32
N LYS A 218 8.58 -12.61 -12.33
CA LYS A 218 9.95 -12.55 -11.78
C LYS A 218 9.98 -13.44 -10.54
N SER A 219 11.01 -14.27 -10.40
CA SER A 219 11.23 -14.97 -9.13
C SER A 219 11.73 -13.94 -8.11
N THR A 220 11.01 -13.79 -7.01
CA THR A 220 11.24 -12.77 -5.99
C THR A 220 11.40 -13.44 -4.62
N TYR A 221 12.04 -12.73 -3.71
CA TYR A 221 12.24 -13.16 -2.33
C TYR A 221 11.45 -12.21 -1.42
N PRO A 222 11.05 -12.64 -0.22
CA PRO A 222 10.79 -11.72 0.87
C PRO A 222 11.99 -10.77 1.04
N GLU A 223 11.75 -9.54 1.47
CA GLU A 223 12.81 -8.55 1.72
C GLU A 223 13.58 -8.90 3.00
N TYR A 224 14.28 -10.05 3.00
CA TYR A 224 14.96 -10.61 4.17
C TYR A 224 15.96 -9.64 4.80
N HIS A 225 16.63 -8.82 3.98
CA HIS A 225 17.53 -7.78 4.46
C HIS A 225 16.85 -6.76 5.39
N ARG A 226 15.54 -6.52 5.22
CA ARG A 226 14.73 -5.64 6.09
C ARG A 226 14.30 -6.37 7.35
N LEU A 227 13.80 -7.60 7.21
CA LEU A 227 13.33 -8.44 8.33
C LEU A 227 14.41 -8.79 9.37
N ILE A 228 15.68 -8.72 8.99
CA ILE A 228 16.81 -9.08 9.88
C ILE A 228 17.72 -7.90 10.16
N ALA A 229 17.31 -6.68 9.81
CA ALA A 229 18.12 -5.48 9.93
C ALA A 229 18.59 -5.23 11.37
N ASP A 230 17.73 -5.50 12.36
CA ASP A 230 18.01 -5.37 13.79
C ASP A 230 18.37 -6.72 14.46
N ARG A 231 18.60 -7.78 13.67
CA ARG A 231 18.81 -9.17 14.13
C ARG A 231 17.63 -9.76 14.89
N LYS A 232 16.42 -9.23 14.70
CA LYS A 232 15.20 -9.72 15.33
C LYS A 232 14.08 -9.76 14.29
N VAL A 233 13.34 -10.86 14.24
CA VAL A 233 12.14 -10.95 13.41
C VAL A 233 10.93 -11.30 14.27
N THR A 234 9.84 -10.58 14.04
CA THR A 234 8.67 -10.62 14.94
C THR A 234 7.39 -10.93 14.18
N ALA A 235 6.59 -11.84 14.75
CA ALA A 235 5.30 -12.26 14.20
C ALA A 235 4.19 -12.17 15.25
N ALA A 236 2.99 -11.79 14.82
CA ALA A 236 1.75 -11.90 15.59
C ALA A 236 0.77 -12.80 14.84
N VAL A 237 0.27 -13.84 15.52
CA VAL A 237 -0.63 -14.84 14.95
C VAL A 237 -1.92 -14.89 15.75
N PHE A 238 -3.03 -14.66 15.06
CA PHE A 238 -4.36 -14.53 15.63
C PHE A 238 -5.23 -15.70 15.18
N PHE A 239 -5.78 -16.48 16.11
CA PHE A 239 -6.71 -17.56 15.79
C PHE A 239 -8.13 -17.15 16.16
N GLY A 240 -9.02 -17.04 15.16
CA GLY A 240 -10.45 -16.81 15.34
C GLY A 240 -11.21 -18.08 15.73
N ALA A 241 -12.38 -17.93 16.35
CA ALA A 241 -13.29 -19.05 16.57
C ALA A 241 -13.97 -19.45 15.25
N ALA A 242 -14.21 -20.74 15.05
CA ALA A 242 -14.91 -21.26 13.87
C ALA A 242 -16.43 -21.14 14.02
N ASP A 243 -16.97 -21.34 15.24
CA ASP A 243 -18.39 -21.18 15.54
C ASP A 243 -18.72 -19.73 15.97
N HIS A 244 -19.89 -19.23 15.58
CA HIS A 244 -20.42 -17.90 15.96
C HIS A 244 -21.17 -17.89 17.31
N ASN A 245 -20.89 -18.84 18.21
CA ASN A 245 -21.56 -18.92 19.50
C ASN A 245 -21.05 -17.83 20.47
N GLU A 246 -21.90 -17.37 21.39
CA GLU A 246 -21.51 -16.40 22.44
C GLU A 246 -20.32 -16.86 23.31
N THR A 247 -20.02 -18.16 23.31
CA THR A 247 -18.86 -18.73 24.01
C THR A 247 -18.13 -19.70 23.11
N VAL A 248 -16.79 -19.61 23.10
CA VAL A 248 -15.94 -20.52 22.32
C VAL A 248 -15.83 -21.87 23.03
N SER A 249 -16.16 -22.96 22.33
CA SER A 249 -16.03 -24.32 22.87
C SER A 249 -14.58 -24.80 22.82
N ALA A 250 -14.18 -25.69 23.73
CA ALA A 250 -12.90 -26.41 23.62
C ALA A 250 -12.83 -27.36 22.41
N SER A 251 -13.98 -27.69 21.82
CA SER A 251 -14.08 -28.47 20.58
C SER A 251 -14.15 -27.61 19.32
N ASP A 252 -14.12 -26.28 19.45
CA ASP A 252 -14.11 -25.36 18.31
C ASP A 252 -12.88 -25.62 17.43
N GLU A 253 -13.05 -25.58 16.12
CA GLU A 253 -11.96 -25.88 15.19
C GLU A 253 -10.83 -24.86 15.29
N GLY A 254 -11.12 -23.57 15.46
CA GLY A 254 -10.10 -22.54 15.69
C GLY A 254 -9.28 -22.81 16.95
N VAL A 255 -9.89 -23.38 18.00
CA VAL A 255 -9.18 -23.78 19.22
C VAL A 255 -8.28 -24.98 18.96
N ARG A 256 -8.70 -25.93 18.12
CA ARG A 256 -7.88 -27.08 17.72
C ARG A 256 -6.65 -26.62 16.92
N GLU A 257 -6.84 -25.75 15.94
CA GLU A 257 -5.78 -25.15 15.13
C GLU A 257 -4.78 -24.35 15.98
N TYR A 258 -5.28 -23.50 16.88
CA TYR A 258 -4.44 -22.79 17.86
C TYR A 258 -3.54 -23.75 18.66
N ASN A 259 -4.10 -24.83 19.19
CA ASN A 259 -3.33 -25.83 19.94
C ASN A 259 -2.32 -26.58 19.07
N GLU A 260 -2.66 -26.89 17.83
CA GLU A 260 -1.76 -27.49 16.84
C GLU A 260 -0.58 -26.55 16.54
N PHE A 261 -0.85 -25.27 16.33
CA PHE A 261 0.18 -24.26 16.12
C PHE A 261 1.13 -24.12 17.32
N LEU A 262 0.63 -24.12 18.55
CA LEU A 262 1.48 -24.11 19.75
C LEU A 262 2.38 -25.36 19.83
N ASN A 263 1.87 -26.54 19.46
CA ASN A 263 2.69 -27.76 19.39
C ASN A 263 3.77 -27.64 18.32
N THR A 264 3.44 -27.01 17.19
CA THR A 264 4.36 -26.67 16.12
C THR A 264 5.50 -25.77 16.61
N LEU A 265 5.20 -24.71 17.37
CA LEU A 265 6.21 -23.83 17.97
C LEU A 265 7.15 -24.61 18.90
N ARG A 266 6.60 -25.44 19.80
CA ARG A 266 7.39 -26.30 20.70
C ARG A 266 8.32 -27.23 19.94
N SER A 267 7.80 -27.90 18.90
CA SER A 267 8.59 -28.83 18.07
C SER A 267 9.76 -28.14 17.36
N ARG A 268 9.68 -26.83 17.17
CA ARG A 268 10.69 -25.98 16.53
C ARG A 268 11.56 -25.21 17.53
N SER A 269 11.56 -25.66 18.78
CA SER A 269 12.39 -25.12 19.87
C SER A 269 12.05 -23.68 20.28
N PHE A 270 10.84 -23.21 19.99
CA PHE A 270 10.33 -22.01 20.64
C PHE A 270 9.94 -22.33 22.09
N ALA A 271 10.31 -21.45 23.00
CA ALA A 271 9.89 -21.47 24.39
C ALA A 271 8.87 -20.36 24.63
N LYS A 272 7.81 -20.66 25.39
CA LYS A 272 6.93 -19.61 25.92
C LYS A 272 7.72 -18.80 26.95
N THR A 273 7.94 -17.52 26.68
CA THR A 273 8.75 -16.63 27.53
C THR A 273 7.93 -15.61 28.29
N GLN A 274 6.71 -15.30 27.84
CA GLN A 274 5.84 -14.34 28.51
C GLN A 274 4.36 -14.64 28.24
N ASP A 275 3.53 -14.46 29.27
CA ASP A 275 2.08 -14.29 29.12
C ASP A 275 1.79 -12.83 28.76
N LEU A 276 1.08 -12.62 27.66
CA LEU A 276 0.62 -11.30 27.22
C LEU A 276 -0.82 -11.10 27.71
N ASN A 277 -1.30 -9.87 27.63
CA ASN A 277 -2.69 -9.55 27.96
C ASN A 277 -3.34 -8.79 26.78
N PRO A 278 -4.05 -9.48 25.88
CA PRO A 278 -4.16 -10.94 25.73
C PRO A 278 -2.98 -11.60 24.99
N GLY A 279 -2.88 -12.92 25.02
CA GLY A 279 -1.99 -13.75 24.20
C GLY A 279 -0.78 -14.33 24.93
N GLN A 280 0.13 -14.93 24.16
CA GLN A 280 1.36 -15.54 24.68
C GLN A 280 2.53 -15.28 23.74
N ARG A 281 3.69 -14.91 24.31
CA ARG A 281 4.93 -14.72 23.57
C ARG A 281 5.78 -15.97 23.58
N TRP A 282 6.20 -16.39 22.39
CA TRP A 282 7.08 -17.51 22.16
C TRP A 282 8.34 -17.01 21.48
N THR A 283 9.51 -17.37 22.03
CA THR A 283 10.78 -16.94 21.44
C THR A 283 11.74 -18.09 21.24
N ARG A 284 12.62 -17.93 20.25
CA ARG A 284 13.86 -18.69 20.11
C ARG A 284 14.95 -17.79 19.56
N THR A 285 16.19 -18.23 19.65
CA THR A 285 17.31 -17.62 18.95
C THR A 285 17.96 -18.66 18.06
N LYS A 286 18.09 -18.37 16.77
CA LYS A 286 18.73 -19.27 15.81
C LYS A 286 19.51 -18.45 14.78
N ALA A 287 20.69 -18.95 14.40
CA ALA A 287 21.63 -18.23 13.52
C ALA A 287 21.98 -16.80 13.98
N GLY A 288 21.87 -16.50 15.28
CA GLY A 288 22.08 -15.15 15.82
C GLY A 288 20.95 -14.16 15.52
N ILE A 289 19.77 -14.66 15.16
CA ILE A 289 18.53 -13.92 14.98
C ILE A 289 17.58 -14.28 16.12
N GLU A 290 17.01 -13.29 16.78
CA GLU A 290 15.92 -13.46 17.74
C GLU A 290 14.59 -13.56 16.98
N GLU A 291 13.88 -14.66 17.15
CA GLU A 291 12.58 -14.88 16.52
C GLU A 291 11.51 -14.86 17.60
N ILE A 292 10.52 -13.99 17.43
CA ILE A 292 9.43 -13.77 18.38
C ILE A 292 8.10 -14.05 17.68
N VAL A 293 7.26 -14.90 18.28
CA VAL A 293 5.91 -15.17 17.82
C VAL A 293 4.95 -14.94 18.98
N ASP A 294 4.14 -13.89 18.85
CA ASP A 294 3.03 -13.62 19.75
C ASP A 294 1.79 -14.33 19.20
N VAL A 295 1.13 -15.14 20.02
CA VAL A 295 -0.02 -15.95 19.61
C VAL A 295 -1.21 -15.57 20.46
N VAL A 296 -2.34 -15.27 19.82
CA VAL A 296 -3.60 -14.92 20.47
C VAL A 296 -4.63 -16.01 20.17
N SER A 297 -5.28 -16.50 21.22
CA SER A 297 -6.22 -17.61 21.13
C SER A 297 -7.64 -17.17 20.71
N PRO A 298 -8.46 -18.11 20.21
CA PRO A 298 -9.87 -17.83 19.89
C PRO A 298 -10.68 -17.36 21.09
N TYR A 299 -10.35 -17.83 22.29
CA TYR A 299 -11.02 -17.39 23.52
C TYR A 299 -10.83 -15.90 23.76
N GLU A 300 -9.60 -15.42 23.57
CA GLU A 300 -9.23 -14.02 23.80
C GLU A 300 -9.74 -13.12 22.67
N LEU A 301 -9.83 -13.64 21.43
CA LEU A 301 -10.41 -12.91 20.31
C LEU A 301 -11.93 -12.84 20.35
N ALA A 302 -12.63 -13.89 20.81
CA ALA A 302 -14.09 -13.88 20.91
C ALA A 302 -14.62 -12.85 21.92
N GLU A 303 -13.78 -12.40 22.84
CA GLU A 303 -14.09 -11.30 23.76
C GLU A 303 -14.04 -9.91 23.07
N LEU A 304 -13.42 -9.81 21.88
CA LEU A 304 -13.29 -8.56 21.12
C LEU A 304 -14.50 -8.35 20.20
N LYS A 305 -15.35 -7.37 20.54
CA LYS A 305 -16.52 -6.99 19.72
C LYS A 305 -16.25 -5.88 18.70
N ASN A 306 -15.22 -5.07 18.92
CA ASN A 306 -14.71 -3.99 18.05
C ASN A 306 -13.25 -3.73 18.43
N ASP A 307 -12.39 -3.36 17.47
CA ASP A 307 -10.98 -3.04 17.75
C ASP A 307 -10.48 -1.86 16.90
N THR A 308 -10.76 -0.63 17.31
CA THR A 308 -10.28 0.61 16.62
C THR A 308 -9.02 1.22 17.26
N GLN A 309 -8.63 0.81 18.46
CA GLN A 309 -7.40 1.31 19.14
C GLN A 309 -6.59 0.22 19.88
N GLY A 310 -6.95 -1.06 19.74
CA GLY A 310 -6.48 -2.14 20.60
C GLY A 310 -5.49 -3.09 19.95
N LEU A 311 -5.78 -4.39 20.08
CA LEU A 311 -4.82 -5.49 19.97
C LEU A 311 -4.19 -5.61 18.58
N PHE A 312 -4.99 -5.49 17.53
CA PHE A 312 -4.49 -5.67 16.17
C PHE A 312 -3.70 -4.46 15.68
N ARG A 313 -4.12 -3.24 16.04
CA ARG A 313 -3.33 -2.02 15.82
C ARG A 313 -1.93 -2.16 16.43
N LYS A 314 -1.88 -2.63 17.68
CA LYS A 314 -0.62 -2.89 18.37
C LYS A 314 0.22 -3.91 17.61
N ALA A 315 -0.38 -5.01 17.16
CA ALA A 315 0.34 -6.01 16.38
C ALA A 315 0.89 -5.45 15.06
N LEU A 316 0.10 -4.68 14.30
CA LEU A 316 0.55 -4.00 13.08
C LEU A 316 1.70 -3.02 13.34
N LEU A 317 1.70 -2.31 14.47
CA LEU A 317 2.75 -1.34 14.79
C LEU A 317 4.02 -1.99 15.36
N GLU A 318 3.90 -3.13 16.05
CA GLU A 318 5.01 -3.76 16.78
C GLU A 318 5.65 -4.96 16.05
N HIS A 319 4.98 -5.51 15.03
CA HIS A 319 5.42 -6.73 14.35
C HIS A 319 5.62 -6.54 12.84
N GLU A 320 6.57 -7.30 12.30
CA GLU A 320 6.85 -7.35 10.86
C GLU A 320 5.96 -8.36 10.15
N ILE A 321 5.55 -9.42 10.84
CA ILE A 321 4.69 -10.47 10.27
C ILE A 321 3.37 -10.50 11.03
N ILE A 322 2.26 -10.32 10.32
CA ILE A 322 0.92 -10.35 10.91
C ILE A 322 0.12 -11.42 10.21
N ILE A 323 -0.43 -12.35 10.99
CA ILE A 323 -1.18 -13.51 10.49
C ILE A 323 -2.52 -13.58 11.20
N TYR A 324 -3.60 -13.63 10.43
CA TYR A 324 -4.93 -13.93 10.93
C TYR A 324 -5.43 -15.25 10.35
N ASP A 325 -5.68 -16.23 11.23
CA ASP A 325 -6.25 -17.55 10.94
C ASP A 325 -7.70 -17.58 11.46
N GLY A 326 -8.70 -17.45 10.59
CA GLY A 326 -10.10 -17.55 11.02
C GLY A 326 -11.17 -17.10 10.01
N HIS A 327 -12.44 -17.06 10.45
CA HIS A 327 -13.54 -16.60 9.60
C HIS A 327 -13.39 -15.12 9.25
N SER A 328 -14.05 -14.65 8.19
CA SER A 328 -13.96 -13.27 7.67
C SER A 328 -14.49 -12.16 8.61
N PHE A 329 -14.52 -12.40 9.92
CA PHE A 329 -14.72 -11.42 10.99
C PHE A 329 -13.77 -10.23 10.86
N TYR A 330 -12.51 -10.46 10.46
CA TYR A 330 -11.50 -9.40 10.42
C TYR A 330 -11.72 -8.32 9.36
N GLY A 331 -12.44 -8.60 8.27
CA GLY A 331 -12.80 -7.63 7.22
C GLY A 331 -13.74 -6.54 7.71
N SER A 332 -14.35 -6.75 8.88
CA SER A 332 -15.20 -5.77 9.56
C SER A 332 -14.42 -4.86 10.52
N LEU A 333 -13.13 -5.14 10.79
CA LEU A 333 -12.35 -4.32 11.72
C LEU A 333 -11.91 -3.02 11.06
N ARG A 334 -12.43 -1.92 11.59
CA ARG A 334 -12.10 -0.54 11.19
C ARG A 334 -10.58 -0.26 11.20
N VAL A 335 -9.81 -0.88 12.10
CA VAL A 335 -8.35 -0.69 12.21
C VAL A 335 -7.59 -0.96 10.91
N LEU A 336 -8.02 -1.93 10.12
CA LEU A 336 -7.37 -2.23 8.86
C LEU A 336 -7.55 -1.09 7.83
N GLN A 337 -8.55 -0.21 8.02
CA GLN A 337 -8.81 0.97 7.19
C GLN A 337 -8.06 2.21 7.69
N GLU A 338 -7.45 2.15 8.87
CA GLU A 338 -6.81 3.28 9.53
C GLU A 338 -5.35 3.38 9.10
N LYS A 339 -5.00 4.43 8.36
CA LYS A 339 -3.64 4.65 7.85
C LYS A 339 -2.57 4.61 8.94
N ASP A 340 -2.87 5.18 10.10
CA ASP A 340 -1.96 5.30 11.24
C ASP A 340 -1.84 4.00 12.06
N ALA A 341 -2.60 2.95 11.72
CA ALA A 341 -2.39 1.61 12.26
C ALA A 341 -1.22 0.88 11.61
N TYR A 342 -0.73 1.37 10.46
CA TYR A 342 0.37 0.77 9.72
C TYR A 342 1.66 1.59 9.88
N PRO A 343 2.80 0.97 10.23
CA PRO A 343 4.07 1.67 10.29
C PRO A 343 4.51 2.11 8.88
N ALA A 344 4.98 3.35 8.76
CA ALA A 344 5.29 3.95 7.46
C ALA A 344 6.62 3.46 6.86
N ASP A 345 7.52 2.92 7.67
CA ASP A 345 8.90 2.57 7.30
C ASP A 345 9.27 1.08 7.53
N THR A 346 8.39 0.31 8.16
CA THR A 346 8.58 -1.12 8.39
C THR A 346 8.09 -1.92 7.20
N TYR A 347 8.93 -2.80 6.65
CA TYR A 347 8.49 -3.83 5.70
C TYR A 347 7.70 -4.90 6.44
N GLN A 348 6.51 -5.21 5.94
CA GLN A 348 5.59 -6.14 6.60
C GLN A 348 5.14 -7.26 5.68
N ILE A 349 5.00 -8.46 6.25
CA ILE A 349 4.32 -9.58 5.62
C ILE A 349 2.99 -9.77 6.33
N ILE A 350 1.89 -9.59 5.60
CA ILE A 350 0.55 -9.72 6.16
C ILE A 350 -0.14 -10.92 5.50
N PHE A 351 -0.47 -11.94 6.29
CA PHE A 351 -1.22 -13.10 5.84
C PHE A 351 -2.63 -13.08 6.42
N MET A 352 -3.61 -12.87 5.57
CA MET A 352 -5.02 -12.95 5.95
C MET A 352 -5.54 -14.32 5.55
N ASN A 353 -5.36 -15.32 6.41
CA ASN A 353 -5.82 -16.67 6.16
C ASN A 353 -7.30 -16.82 6.57
N SER A 354 -8.18 -16.35 5.69
CA SER A 354 -9.63 -16.34 5.90
C SER A 354 -10.34 -16.53 4.56
N CYS A 355 -11.62 -16.85 4.53
CA CYS A 355 -12.34 -17.04 3.27
C CYS A 355 -12.24 -15.80 2.36
N TRP A 356 -11.72 -15.98 1.13
CA TRP A 356 -11.70 -14.98 0.05
C TRP A 356 -10.87 -13.73 0.37
N SER A 357 -9.79 -13.90 1.12
CA SER A 357 -9.00 -12.79 1.66
C SER A 357 -8.37 -11.88 0.60
N TYR A 358 -8.06 -12.39 -0.61
CA TYR A 358 -7.53 -11.56 -1.68
C TYR A 358 -8.47 -10.39 -2.02
N GLU A 359 -9.79 -10.67 -2.08
CA GLU A 359 -10.78 -9.67 -2.49
C GLU A 359 -10.94 -8.55 -1.45
N TYR A 360 -10.79 -8.86 -0.16
CA TYR A 360 -11.16 -7.96 0.94
C TYR A 360 -10.00 -7.17 1.53
N TYR A 361 -8.80 -7.75 1.63
CA TYR A 361 -7.73 -7.17 2.47
C TYR A 361 -6.55 -6.63 1.69
N THR A 362 -6.21 -7.27 0.56
CA THR A 362 -5.01 -6.95 -0.21
C THR A 362 -4.98 -5.48 -0.61
N THR A 363 -6.09 -4.97 -1.15
CA THR A 363 -6.14 -3.58 -1.62
C THR A 363 -6.06 -2.57 -0.48
N GLN A 364 -6.72 -2.88 0.63
CA GLN A 364 -6.79 -2.07 1.83
C GLN A 364 -5.42 -1.92 2.52
N VAL A 365 -4.67 -3.02 2.66
CA VAL A 365 -3.31 -3.00 3.22
C VAL A 365 -2.42 -2.05 2.42
N PHE A 366 -2.37 -2.24 1.10
CA PHE A 366 -1.54 -1.40 0.23
C PHE A 366 -1.93 0.06 0.25
N LYS A 367 -3.24 0.34 0.25
CA LYS A 367 -3.77 1.71 0.42
C LYS A 367 -3.22 2.39 1.68
N ASN A 368 -3.16 1.67 2.79
CA ASN A 368 -2.72 2.26 4.06
C ASN A 368 -1.18 2.31 4.18
N LYS A 369 -0.48 1.37 3.55
CA LYS A 369 0.99 1.36 3.42
C LYS A 369 1.53 2.35 2.39
N ALA A 370 0.69 2.83 1.47
CA ALA A 370 1.08 3.80 0.46
C ALA A 370 1.63 5.08 1.08
N THR A 371 2.72 5.60 0.54
CA THR A 371 3.35 6.86 0.93
C THR A 371 3.44 7.79 -0.28
N ALA A 372 3.87 9.04 -0.08
CA ALA A 372 4.13 9.94 -1.21
C ALA A 372 5.24 9.39 -2.14
N ALA A 373 6.18 8.65 -1.56
CA ALA A 373 7.29 8.04 -2.29
C ALA A 373 6.84 6.71 -2.94
N ASP A 374 5.98 5.95 -2.25
CA ASP A 374 5.38 4.68 -2.68
C ASP A 374 3.85 4.79 -2.83
N PRO A 375 3.32 5.39 -3.90
CA PRO A 375 1.87 5.50 -4.05
C PRO A 375 1.16 4.15 -4.18
N THR A 376 1.88 3.08 -4.52
CA THR A 376 1.31 1.73 -4.66
C THR A 376 1.19 1.03 -3.31
N GLY A 377 2.12 1.30 -2.40
CA GLY A 377 2.23 0.68 -1.07
C GLY A 377 2.90 -0.70 -1.08
N PHE A 378 3.48 -1.12 -2.20
CA PHE A 378 4.07 -2.46 -2.38
C PHE A 378 5.46 -2.59 -1.78
N ALA A 379 6.23 -1.51 -1.74
CA ALA A 379 7.65 -1.62 -1.42
C ALA A 379 7.92 -2.03 0.04
N LEU A 380 6.93 -1.85 0.92
CA LEU A 380 7.01 -2.17 2.35
C LEU A 380 5.91 -3.15 2.79
N ALA A 381 5.23 -3.82 1.86
CA ALA A 381 4.21 -4.78 2.21
C ALA A 381 4.16 -5.93 1.20
N ASP A 382 4.19 -7.15 1.70
CA ASP A 382 3.78 -8.33 0.96
C ASP A 382 2.53 -8.90 1.62
N VAL A 383 1.47 -9.10 0.81
CA VAL A 383 0.20 -9.63 1.32
C VAL A 383 0.00 -11.04 0.82
N VAL A 384 0.09 -12.01 1.72
CA VAL A 384 -0.29 -13.40 1.46
C VAL A 384 -1.79 -13.52 1.68
N ASN A 385 -2.46 -14.20 0.76
CA ASN A 385 -3.90 -14.38 0.78
C ASN A 385 -4.28 -15.67 0.07
N ASN A 386 -5.53 -16.07 0.25
CA ASN A 386 -6.19 -17.09 -0.55
C ASN A 386 -7.19 -16.46 -1.54
N THR A 387 -7.38 -17.15 -2.65
CA THR A 387 -8.28 -16.78 -3.74
C THR A 387 -9.47 -17.73 -3.86
N GLU A 388 -9.46 -18.78 -3.04
CA GLU A 388 -10.52 -19.77 -2.86
C GLU A 388 -10.82 -19.87 -1.36
N PRO A 389 -12.02 -20.30 -0.95
CA PRO A 389 -12.37 -20.41 0.47
C PRO A 389 -11.34 -21.24 1.25
N ALA A 390 -10.80 -20.68 2.34
CA ALA A 390 -9.99 -21.41 3.31
C ALA A 390 -10.84 -22.46 4.03
N TRP A 391 -10.27 -23.64 4.24
CA TRP A 391 -10.79 -24.60 5.19
C TRP A 391 -10.07 -24.41 6.51
N PHE A 392 -10.79 -24.02 7.56
CA PHE A 392 -10.25 -23.80 8.90
C PHE A 392 -9.25 -24.86 9.38
N LEU A 393 -9.50 -26.13 9.05
CA LEU A 393 -8.66 -27.28 9.43
C LEU A 393 -7.25 -27.30 8.78
N ASN A 394 -6.94 -26.32 7.95
CA ASN A 394 -5.65 -26.17 7.30
C ASN A 394 -4.90 -24.92 7.79
N ASP A 395 -5.54 -24.05 8.58
CA ASP A 395 -5.02 -22.73 8.86
C ASP A 395 -3.70 -22.76 9.63
N ALA A 396 -3.62 -23.55 10.71
CA ALA A 396 -2.39 -23.65 11.48
C ALA A 396 -1.23 -24.24 10.67
N GLU A 397 -1.53 -25.16 9.74
CA GLU A 397 -0.52 -25.81 8.92
C GLU A 397 0.00 -24.90 7.81
N GLU A 398 -0.85 -24.07 7.20
CA GLU A 398 -0.45 -23.09 6.20
C GLU A 398 0.36 -21.96 6.84
N THR A 399 -0.10 -21.44 7.98
CA THR A 399 0.65 -20.50 8.82
C THR A 399 2.00 -21.09 9.24
N ARG A 400 2.05 -22.38 9.59
CA ARG A 400 3.29 -23.08 9.88
C ARG A 400 4.20 -23.15 8.65
N ILE A 401 3.69 -23.45 7.46
CA ILE A 401 4.49 -23.53 6.23
C ILE A 401 5.09 -22.15 5.91
N LEU A 402 4.29 -21.09 5.94
CA LEU A 402 4.73 -19.72 5.72
C LEU A 402 5.84 -19.32 6.70
N LEU A 403 5.54 -19.32 8.01
CA LEU A 403 6.50 -18.88 9.03
C LEU A 403 7.78 -19.71 9.05
N THR A 404 7.69 -21.04 8.86
CA THR A 404 8.88 -21.89 8.84
C THR A 404 9.82 -21.50 7.71
N ASN A 405 9.29 -21.22 6.52
CA ASN A 405 10.12 -20.83 5.39
C ASN A 405 10.63 -19.39 5.51
N ILE A 406 9.82 -18.46 6.02
CA ILE A 406 10.28 -17.09 6.29
C ILE A 406 11.42 -17.10 7.30
N PHE A 407 11.25 -17.74 8.46
CA PHE A 407 12.32 -17.81 9.47
C PHE A 407 13.56 -18.53 8.95
N ALA A 408 13.42 -19.66 8.23
CA ALA A 408 14.58 -20.31 7.63
C ALA A 408 15.28 -19.45 6.56
N GLY A 409 14.51 -18.63 5.82
CA GLY A 409 15.04 -17.61 4.94
C GLY A 409 15.83 -16.54 5.71
N CYS A 410 15.26 -15.98 6.79
CA CYS A 410 15.96 -15.05 7.67
C CYS A 410 17.27 -15.64 8.21
N GLU A 411 17.23 -16.88 8.73
CA GLU A 411 18.38 -17.61 9.27
C GLU A 411 19.53 -17.81 8.25
N THR A 412 19.20 -17.85 6.96
CA THR A 412 20.15 -18.20 5.89
C THR A 412 20.36 -17.10 4.85
N GLY A 413 19.78 -15.92 5.06
CA GLY A 413 19.81 -14.83 4.07
C GLY A 413 19.11 -15.19 2.76
N GLY A 414 18.05 -16.00 2.82
CA GLY A 414 17.23 -16.42 1.68
C GLY A 414 17.75 -17.64 0.91
N ARG A 415 18.88 -18.24 1.32
CA ARG A 415 19.46 -19.41 0.64
C ARG A 415 20.20 -20.37 1.57
N ASP A 416 19.84 -21.65 1.51
CA ASP A 416 20.55 -22.75 2.17
C ASP A 416 21.02 -23.80 1.16
N GLY A 417 22.30 -23.79 0.82
CA GLY A 417 22.86 -24.67 -0.21
C GLY A 417 22.20 -24.49 -1.57
N SER A 418 21.45 -25.51 -2.02
CA SER A 418 20.65 -25.45 -3.26
C SER A 418 19.21 -24.97 -3.04
N ARG A 419 18.75 -24.86 -1.79
CA ARG A 419 17.40 -24.39 -1.47
C ARG A 419 17.37 -22.88 -1.51
N GLN A 420 16.38 -22.33 -2.22
CA GLN A 420 16.07 -20.90 -2.27
C GLN A 420 14.73 -20.68 -1.57
N TYR A 421 14.68 -19.71 -0.67
CA TYR A 421 13.46 -19.32 0.04
C TYR A 421 12.79 -18.16 -0.71
N THR A 422 12.39 -18.39 -1.96
CA THR A 422 11.66 -17.43 -2.78
C THR A 422 10.19 -17.39 -2.37
N TRP A 423 9.50 -16.29 -2.64
CA TRP A 423 8.03 -16.24 -2.56
C TRP A 423 7.39 -17.36 -3.39
N GLU A 424 7.97 -17.63 -4.56
CA GLU A 424 7.60 -18.75 -5.41
C GLU A 424 7.64 -20.10 -4.70
N GLY A 425 8.77 -20.44 -4.08
CA GLY A 425 8.92 -21.71 -3.39
C GLY A 425 8.01 -21.83 -2.16
N ILE A 426 7.75 -20.71 -1.48
CA ILE A 426 6.88 -20.65 -0.31
C ILE A 426 5.42 -20.90 -0.72
N ILE A 427 4.90 -20.14 -1.69
CA ILE A 427 3.53 -20.28 -2.17
C ILE A 427 3.29 -21.66 -2.81
N GLN A 428 4.26 -22.18 -3.57
CA GLN A 428 4.19 -23.55 -4.09
C GLN A 428 4.09 -24.60 -2.98
N ALA A 429 4.80 -24.42 -1.86
CA ALA A 429 4.74 -25.33 -0.74
C ALA A 429 3.37 -25.29 -0.03
N MET A 430 2.79 -24.10 0.12
CA MET A 430 1.45 -23.89 0.67
C MET A 430 0.40 -24.56 -0.24
N ASN A 431 0.36 -24.18 -1.51
CA ASN A 431 -0.57 -24.75 -2.49
C ASN A 431 -0.44 -26.26 -2.66
N LYS A 432 0.78 -26.79 -2.59
CA LYS A 432 1.00 -28.24 -2.60
C LYS A 432 0.38 -28.91 -1.37
N PHE A 433 0.51 -28.32 -0.19
CA PHE A 433 -0.07 -28.87 1.04
C PHE A 433 -1.60 -28.88 0.97
N ALA A 434 -2.22 -27.74 0.65
CA ALA A 434 -3.66 -27.63 0.43
C ALA A 434 -4.17 -28.69 -0.56
N LEU A 435 -3.52 -28.84 -1.72
CA LEU A 435 -3.90 -29.82 -2.74
C LEU A 435 -3.72 -31.28 -2.30
N ASP A 436 -2.66 -31.61 -1.56
CA ASP A 436 -2.46 -32.97 -1.07
C ASP A 436 -3.49 -33.32 0.02
N ARG A 437 -3.85 -32.34 0.85
CA ARG A 437 -4.86 -32.48 1.89
C ARG A 437 -6.25 -32.68 1.30
N PHE A 438 -6.61 -31.86 0.31
CA PHE A 438 -7.78 -32.00 -0.53
C PHE A 438 -7.95 -33.42 -1.10
N LYS A 439 -6.90 -33.97 -1.73
CA LYS A 439 -6.91 -35.33 -2.27
C LYS A 439 -7.13 -36.38 -1.19
N SER A 440 -6.56 -36.17 0.00
CA SER A 440 -6.71 -37.09 1.13
C SER A 440 -8.15 -37.12 1.67
N TRP A 441 -8.89 -36.01 1.54
CA TRP A 441 -10.25 -35.84 2.01
C TRP A 441 -11.33 -36.06 0.94
N ARG A 442 -10.96 -36.16 -0.34
CA ARG A 442 -11.89 -36.33 -1.48
C ARG A 442 -12.92 -35.21 -1.58
N LEU A 443 -12.49 -33.98 -1.33
CA LEU A 443 -13.33 -32.79 -1.52
C LEU A 443 -13.38 -32.39 -3.00
N GLU A 444 -14.16 -31.37 -3.35
CA GLU A 444 -14.29 -30.84 -4.72
C GLU A 444 -13.61 -29.47 -4.96
N SER A 445 -13.39 -28.65 -3.92
CA SER A 445 -12.55 -27.45 -3.93
C SER A 445 -11.43 -27.47 -2.88
N HIS A 446 -10.34 -26.72 -3.13
CA HIS A 446 -9.22 -26.54 -2.19
C HIS A 446 -8.75 -25.08 -2.17
N GLU A 447 -8.00 -24.72 -1.14
CA GLU A 447 -7.39 -23.39 -1.03
C GLU A 447 -6.36 -23.16 -2.12
N VAL A 448 -6.36 -21.95 -2.66
CA VAL A 448 -5.30 -21.46 -3.54
C VAL A 448 -4.75 -20.20 -2.92
N TYR A 449 -3.47 -20.25 -2.56
CA TYR A 449 -2.72 -19.15 -2.00
C TYR A 449 -1.94 -18.42 -3.08
N GLY A 450 -1.70 -17.14 -2.80
CA GLY A 450 -0.71 -16.33 -3.47
C GLY A 450 -0.25 -15.17 -2.61
N VAL A 451 0.64 -14.37 -3.18
CA VAL A 451 1.24 -13.22 -2.51
C VAL A 451 1.25 -12.02 -3.45
N SER A 452 0.81 -10.88 -2.96
CA SER A 452 0.74 -9.59 -3.68
C SER A 452 1.82 -8.64 -3.15
N GLY A 453 2.18 -7.60 -3.91
CA GLY A 453 3.22 -6.61 -3.53
C GLY A 453 4.66 -7.01 -3.94
N VAL A 454 4.88 -8.26 -4.33
CA VAL A 454 6.23 -8.84 -4.46
C VAL A 454 7.02 -8.38 -5.69
N ARG A 455 6.43 -7.63 -6.63
CA ARG A 455 7.12 -7.21 -7.86
C ARG A 455 8.28 -6.27 -7.59
N GLU A 456 8.08 -5.35 -6.66
CA GLU A 456 9.09 -4.37 -6.30
C GLU A 456 10.17 -4.97 -5.40
N ASN A 457 9.95 -6.20 -4.91
CA ASN A 457 10.95 -6.89 -4.12
C ASN A 457 12.24 -7.02 -4.91
N CYS A 458 13.27 -6.38 -4.37
CA CYS A 458 14.55 -6.31 -5.02
C CYS A 458 15.51 -7.37 -4.46
N TYR A 459 15.27 -7.91 -3.25
CA TYR A 459 16.25 -8.73 -2.55
C TYR A 459 16.70 -9.92 -3.39
N ASP A 460 18.02 -10.04 -3.51
CA ASP A 460 18.69 -11.13 -4.17
C ASP A 460 19.74 -11.71 -3.19
N PRO A 461 19.64 -12.98 -2.77
CA PRO A 461 20.64 -13.59 -1.89
C PRO A 461 22.04 -13.66 -2.51
N ALA A 462 22.19 -13.56 -3.84
CA ALA A 462 23.49 -13.44 -4.49
C ALA A 462 24.09 -12.03 -4.36
N HIS A 463 23.25 -11.02 -4.17
CA HIS A 463 23.63 -9.62 -4.03
C HIS A 463 22.78 -8.97 -2.91
N PRO A 464 22.94 -9.39 -1.64
CA PRO A 464 22.07 -8.94 -0.54
C PRO A 464 22.16 -7.42 -0.31
N ASP A 465 23.27 -6.82 -0.74
CA ASP A 465 23.53 -5.39 -0.66
C ASP A 465 23.06 -4.62 -1.91
N ALA A 466 22.67 -5.29 -3.00
CA ALA A 466 22.17 -4.60 -4.20
C ALA A 466 20.85 -3.85 -3.93
N CYS A 467 20.15 -4.26 -2.89
CA CYS A 467 18.98 -3.57 -2.33
C CYS A 467 19.30 -2.57 -1.24
N LEU A 468 20.48 -2.64 -0.63
CA LEU A 468 20.88 -1.70 0.41
C LEU A 468 21.14 -0.34 -0.25
N GLY A 469 20.24 0.60 0.00
CA GLY A 469 20.19 1.89 -0.70
C GLY A 469 19.12 1.97 -1.79
N GLN A 470 18.52 0.84 -2.19
CA GLN A 470 17.18 0.82 -2.77
C GLN A 470 16.19 0.78 -1.62
N GLY A 471 15.93 1.94 -1.02
CA GLY A 471 14.69 2.08 -0.29
C GLY A 471 13.55 1.67 -1.23
N GLY A 472 12.63 0.85 -0.75
CA GLY A 472 11.23 1.23 -0.90
C GLY A 472 11.16 2.74 -0.74
N PRO A 473 10.54 3.40 -1.72
CA PRO A 473 11.04 4.60 -2.35
C PRO A 473 11.51 5.57 -1.29
N THR A 474 12.81 5.85 -1.35
CA THR A 474 13.49 6.79 -0.48
C THR A 474 12.61 8.01 -0.35
N ASP A 475 12.13 8.28 0.86
CA ASP A 475 11.50 9.55 1.14
C ASP A 475 12.49 10.64 0.71
N PRO A 476 12.18 11.44 -0.33
CA PRO A 476 13.04 12.54 -0.73
C PRO A 476 13.16 13.60 0.38
N ASN A 477 12.43 13.46 1.49
CA ASN A 477 12.56 14.28 2.69
C ASN A 477 13.46 13.72 3.81
N THR A 478 14.01 12.50 3.75
CA THR A 478 14.97 12.03 4.77
C THR A 478 16.37 11.80 4.25
N THR A 479 16.59 11.76 2.94
CA THR A 479 17.94 11.69 2.37
C THR A 479 18.17 12.77 1.34
N GLU A 480 19.39 13.28 1.25
CA GLU A 480 19.81 14.26 0.26
C GLU A 480 21.02 13.75 -0.52
N ARG A 481 21.15 14.20 -1.77
CA ARG A 481 22.29 13.88 -2.63
C ARG A 481 23.24 15.06 -2.68
N VAL A 482 24.40 14.92 -2.05
CA VAL A 482 25.42 15.97 -2.01
C VAL A 482 26.52 15.63 -3.02
N SER A 483 26.82 16.57 -3.91
CA SER A 483 27.72 16.35 -5.02
C SER A 483 28.94 17.27 -4.98
N PHE A 484 30.11 16.71 -5.29
CA PHE A 484 31.37 17.44 -5.43
C PHE A 484 32.06 17.00 -6.73
N GLY A 485 32.65 17.93 -7.48
CA GLY A 485 33.25 17.61 -8.77
C GLY A 485 34.56 18.33 -9.01
N ASN A 486 35.38 17.74 -9.88
CA ASN A 486 36.59 18.35 -10.39
C ASN A 486 36.63 18.16 -11.92
N SER A 487 36.67 19.28 -12.64
CA SER A 487 36.72 19.36 -14.11
C SER A 487 38.06 19.89 -14.63
N ALA A 488 39.10 19.93 -13.79
CA ALA A 488 40.45 20.29 -14.20
C ALA A 488 41.08 19.12 -14.96
N ALA A 489 41.03 19.19 -16.28
CA ALA A 489 41.43 18.08 -17.12
C ALA A 489 42.95 17.86 -17.18
N GLN A 490 43.40 16.61 -17.03
CA GLN A 490 44.81 16.21 -16.88
C GLN A 490 45.21 15.11 -17.87
N ASP A 491 46.36 15.28 -18.51
CA ASP A 491 46.90 14.29 -19.47
C ASP A 491 47.40 13.04 -18.74
N ILE A 492 47.03 11.87 -19.24
CA ILE A 492 47.40 10.57 -18.69
C ILE A 492 48.70 10.12 -19.40
N PRO A 493 49.80 9.93 -18.66
CA PRO A 493 51.07 9.52 -19.25
C PRO A 493 51.07 8.04 -19.68
N ASP A 494 51.54 7.79 -20.91
CA ASP A 494 51.66 6.46 -21.53
C ASP A 494 52.58 5.52 -20.72
N ASN A 495 52.11 4.29 -20.48
CA ASN A 495 52.82 3.21 -19.78
C ASN A 495 53.50 3.60 -18.45
N GLN A 496 52.91 4.52 -17.69
CA GLN A 496 53.44 4.93 -16.39
C GLN A 496 52.53 4.43 -15.27
N SER A 497 53.04 3.45 -14.53
CA SER A 497 52.33 2.82 -13.41
C SER A 497 51.90 3.80 -12.30
N GLY A 498 52.56 4.96 -12.20
CA GLY A 498 52.19 6.03 -11.26
C GLY A 498 51.04 6.91 -11.74
N GLY A 499 50.77 6.95 -13.05
CA GLY A 499 49.66 7.71 -13.65
C GLY A 499 49.57 9.17 -13.20
N ILE A 500 48.34 9.65 -13.09
CA ILE A 500 47.98 10.94 -12.49
C ILE A 500 47.14 10.73 -11.22
N ALA A 501 47.10 11.75 -10.37
CA ALA A 501 46.20 11.84 -9.24
C ALA A 501 45.43 13.17 -9.28
N SER A 502 44.10 13.10 -9.34
CA SER A 502 43.20 14.24 -9.27
C SER A 502 42.44 14.20 -7.95
N SER A 503 42.25 15.35 -7.28
CA SER A 503 41.64 15.39 -5.94
C SER A 503 40.37 16.24 -5.88
N ILE A 504 39.46 15.85 -4.99
CA ILE A 504 38.29 16.62 -4.56
C ILE A 504 38.39 16.76 -3.04
N GLN A 505 38.32 18.00 -2.54
CA GLN A 505 38.23 18.27 -1.11
C GLN A 505 36.76 18.37 -0.70
N VAL A 506 36.31 17.46 0.17
CA VAL A 506 34.96 17.49 0.73
C VAL A 506 35.04 18.08 2.14
N THR A 507 34.45 19.26 2.34
CA THR A 507 34.42 19.94 3.64
C THR A 507 33.25 19.50 4.51
N ASP A 508 32.26 18.83 3.93
CA ASP A 508 31.07 18.36 4.60
C ASP A 508 31.26 16.91 5.07
N ASP A 509 31.45 16.72 6.38
CA ASP A 509 31.78 15.43 6.98
C ASP A 509 30.54 14.74 7.53
N ARG A 510 29.96 13.82 6.74
CA ARG A 510 28.71 13.14 7.05
C ARG A 510 28.83 11.64 6.84
N ALA A 511 28.09 10.88 7.64
CA ALA A 511 27.80 9.50 7.30
C ALA A 511 26.98 9.49 6.00
N PHE A 512 27.38 8.65 5.05
CA PHE A 512 26.66 8.45 3.80
C PHE A 512 26.28 6.97 3.66
N THR A 513 25.14 6.73 3.04
CA THR A 513 24.61 5.39 2.75
C THR A 513 24.90 4.95 1.31
N GLY A 514 25.26 5.89 0.44
CA GLY A 514 25.60 5.61 -0.95
C GLY A 514 26.69 6.55 -1.48
N LEU A 515 27.52 6.03 -2.39
CA LEU A 515 28.56 6.79 -3.09
C LEU A 515 28.53 6.45 -4.57
N GLU A 516 28.40 7.48 -5.40
CA GLU A 516 28.56 7.41 -6.85
C GLU A 516 29.78 8.20 -7.29
N VAL A 517 30.52 7.64 -8.25
CA VAL A 517 31.72 8.23 -8.83
C VAL A 517 31.54 8.29 -10.34
N ALA A 518 31.15 9.44 -10.87
CA ALA A 518 31.11 9.66 -12.31
C ALA A 518 32.50 10.03 -12.80
N VAL A 519 32.99 9.34 -13.82
CA VAL A 519 34.29 9.54 -14.44
C VAL A 519 34.12 9.77 -15.94
N ASP A 520 34.80 10.80 -16.43
CA ASP A 520 34.86 11.17 -17.84
C ASP A 520 36.33 11.23 -18.30
N ILE A 521 36.74 10.22 -19.07
CA ILE A 521 38.10 10.06 -19.59
C ILE A 521 38.03 9.82 -21.10
N GLU A 522 38.85 10.55 -21.87
CA GLU A 522 39.17 10.20 -23.25
C GLU A 522 40.50 9.44 -23.29
N HIS A 523 40.59 8.39 -24.09
CA HIS A 523 41.80 7.59 -24.29
C HIS A 523 41.82 6.98 -25.69
N THR A 524 42.99 6.65 -26.24
CA THR A 524 43.01 5.91 -27.52
C THR A 524 42.69 4.42 -27.37
N TRP A 525 42.84 3.88 -26.15
CA TRP A 525 42.57 2.47 -25.79
C TRP A 525 42.26 2.30 -24.29
N ILE A 526 40.99 2.24 -23.88
CA ILE A 526 40.63 2.22 -22.44
C ILE A 526 40.95 0.89 -21.72
N GLY A 527 41.22 -0.17 -22.48
CA GLY A 527 41.73 -1.45 -21.96
C GLY A 527 43.13 -1.37 -21.35
N ASP A 528 43.80 -0.22 -21.46
CA ASP A 528 45.10 0.00 -20.83
C ASP A 528 44.99 0.70 -19.48
N LEU A 529 43.83 1.28 -19.18
CA LEU A 529 43.62 2.09 -18.00
C LEU A 529 43.34 1.25 -16.75
N VAL A 530 43.91 1.70 -15.64
CA VAL A 530 43.49 1.35 -14.28
C VAL A 530 43.07 2.63 -13.59
N VAL A 531 41.83 2.67 -13.09
CA VAL A 531 41.25 3.80 -12.36
C VAL A 531 40.94 3.36 -10.93
N GLU A 532 41.47 4.09 -9.95
CA GLU A 532 41.31 3.79 -8.53
C GLU A 532 40.84 5.03 -7.77
N LEU A 533 39.95 4.84 -6.81
CA LEU A 533 39.55 5.88 -5.88
C LEU A 533 40.22 5.63 -4.52
N ARG A 534 40.81 6.68 -3.95
CA ARG A 534 41.44 6.66 -2.62
C ARG A 534 40.77 7.65 -1.68
N HIS A 535 40.50 7.19 -0.46
CA HIS A 535 40.05 8.04 0.65
C HIS A 535 40.44 7.41 1.99
N ASN A 536 40.95 8.22 2.92
CA ASN A 536 41.33 7.80 4.28
C ASN A 536 42.17 6.50 4.34
N GLY A 537 43.15 6.37 3.44
CA GLY A 537 44.04 5.21 3.38
C GLY A 537 43.45 3.96 2.72
N LYS A 538 42.16 3.98 2.34
CA LYS A 538 41.50 2.92 1.57
C LYS A 538 41.56 3.22 0.09
N THR A 539 41.77 2.18 -0.72
CA THR A 539 41.81 2.26 -2.19
C THR A 539 40.85 1.24 -2.78
N VAL A 540 40.05 1.66 -3.76
CA VAL A 540 39.10 0.80 -4.49
C VAL A 540 39.32 1.00 -5.99
N THR A 541 39.56 -0.09 -6.71
CA THR A 541 39.65 -0.06 -8.17
C THR A 541 38.25 0.06 -8.77
N LEU A 542 38.04 1.11 -9.58
CA LEU A 542 36.79 1.38 -10.30
C LEU A 542 36.82 0.74 -11.70
N HIS A 543 37.97 0.79 -12.37
CA HIS A 543 38.19 0.26 -13.71
C HIS A 543 39.54 -0.46 -13.74
N SER A 544 39.58 -1.66 -14.29
CA SER A 544 40.77 -2.50 -14.37
C SER A 544 40.93 -3.11 -15.75
N ARG A 545 41.37 -2.27 -16.71
CA ARG A 545 41.76 -2.70 -18.05
C ARG A 545 40.64 -3.38 -18.84
N GLU A 546 39.39 -3.03 -18.54
CA GLU A 546 38.22 -3.46 -19.31
C GLU A 546 37.96 -2.55 -20.53
N GLY A 547 37.14 -3.01 -21.48
CA GLY A 547 36.69 -2.20 -22.63
C GLY A 547 37.57 -2.27 -23.89
N GLY A 548 38.78 -2.84 -23.79
CA GLY A 548 39.63 -3.07 -24.97
C GLY A 548 39.95 -1.79 -25.75
N SER A 549 39.71 -1.78 -27.06
CA SER A 549 40.04 -0.67 -27.97
C SER A 549 39.02 0.48 -27.99
N GLU A 550 38.08 0.51 -27.04
CA GLU A 550 37.20 1.66 -26.87
C GLU A 550 37.99 2.91 -26.47
N LYS A 551 37.41 4.09 -26.71
CA LYS A 551 38.16 5.37 -26.68
C LYS A 551 37.75 6.33 -25.56
N SER A 552 36.77 5.98 -24.76
CA SER A 552 36.34 6.85 -23.66
C SER A 552 35.73 6.04 -22.53
N ILE A 553 35.88 6.54 -21.31
CA ILE A 553 35.11 6.10 -20.15
C ILE A 553 34.16 7.24 -19.82
N HIS A 554 32.87 7.03 -20.06
CA HIS A 554 31.79 7.88 -19.58
C HIS A 554 30.91 7.04 -18.65
N LYS A 555 31.36 6.86 -17.40
CA LYS A 555 30.77 5.85 -16.53
C LYS A 555 30.63 6.35 -15.10
N THR A 556 29.51 6.00 -14.48
CA THR A 556 29.28 6.16 -13.04
C THR A 556 29.51 4.82 -12.34
N TYR A 557 30.38 4.82 -11.33
CA TYR A 557 30.69 3.67 -10.50
C TYR A 557 30.05 3.82 -9.11
N GLN A 558 29.71 2.70 -8.47
CA GLN A 558 29.20 2.65 -7.10
C GLN A 558 30.12 1.79 -6.24
N PRO A 559 31.23 2.34 -5.71
CA PRO A 559 32.21 1.55 -4.98
C PRO A 559 31.72 1.19 -3.58
N ALA A 560 31.23 -0.04 -3.40
CA ALA A 560 30.83 -0.59 -2.09
C ALA A 560 31.98 -0.59 -1.06
N GLY A 561 33.22 -0.53 -1.54
CA GLY A 561 34.42 -0.47 -0.71
C GLY A 561 34.52 0.78 0.17
N PHE A 562 33.62 1.75 0.17
CA PHE A 562 33.65 2.87 1.12
C PHE A 562 32.52 2.87 2.15
N ALA A 563 31.73 1.80 2.22
CA ALA A 563 30.66 1.65 3.22
C ALA A 563 31.20 1.84 4.65
N GLY A 564 30.46 2.61 5.46
CA GLY A 564 30.79 2.91 6.85
C GLY A 564 31.86 4.01 7.06
N GLN A 565 32.36 4.64 6.00
CA GLN A 565 33.17 5.86 6.11
C GLN A 565 32.29 7.12 6.13
N THR A 566 32.91 8.27 6.44
CA THR A 566 32.27 9.57 6.30
C THR A 566 32.75 10.28 5.04
N SER A 567 32.00 11.27 4.55
CA SER A 567 32.30 11.99 3.30
C SER A 567 33.47 12.96 3.42
N GLY A 568 33.82 13.40 4.63
CA GLY A 568 34.76 14.49 4.87
C GLY A 568 36.21 14.12 4.59
N GLY A 569 36.94 15.03 3.94
CA GLY A 569 38.37 14.91 3.68
C GLY A 569 38.72 14.90 2.20
N THR A 570 39.97 14.55 1.90
CA THR A 570 40.47 14.50 0.52
C THR A 570 40.13 13.16 -0.12
N TRP A 571 39.48 13.22 -1.28
CA TRP A 571 39.25 12.09 -2.16
C TRP A 571 40.16 12.22 -3.37
N GLU A 572 40.84 11.13 -3.76
CA GLU A 572 41.79 11.13 -4.86
C GLU A 572 41.42 10.07 -5.90
N LEU A 573 41.24 10.48 -7.15
CA LEU A 573 41.11 9.60 -8.30
C LEU A 573 42.48 9.40 -8.94
N LEU A 574 42.98 8.18 -8.92
CA LEU A 574 44.21 7.77 -9.58
C LEU A 574 43.86 7.16 -10.94
N VAL A 575 44.50 7.63 -12.01
CA VAL A 575 44.29 7.11 -13.36
C VAL A 575 45.66 6.78 -13.96
N SER A 576 45.89 5.52 -14.31
CA SER A 576 47.18 5.07 -14.86
C SER A 576 46.98 4.26 -16.14
N ASP A 577 47.79 4.56 -17.15
CA ASP A 577 47.97 3.71 -18.33
C ASP A 577 49.03 2.64 -18.03
N ARG A 578 48.69 1.38 -18.31
CA ARG A 578 49.52 0.19 -18.04
C ARG A 578 50.01 -0.51 -19.31
N ALA A 579 49.83 0.08 -20.48
CA ALA A 579 50.41 -0.40 -21.74
C ALA A 579 51.11 0.76 -22.46
N ALA A 580 51.84 0.44 -23.53
CA ALA A 580 52.57 1.44 -24.31
C ALA A 580 51.83 1.76 -25.61
N ARG A 581 52.00 3.00 -26.11
CA ARG A 581 51.56 3.58 -27.39
C ARG A 581 50.25 4.35 -27.36
N ASP A 582 49.52 4.29 -26.26
CA ASP A 582 48.21 4.91 -26.12
C ASP A 582 48.29 6.06 -25.10
N THR A 583 47.50 7.11 -25.31
CA THR A 583 47.46 8.27 -24.42
C THR A 583 46.04 8.79 -24.33
N GLY A 584 45.78 9.58 -23.30
CA GLY A 584 44.49 10.22 -23.13
C GLY A 584 44.48 11.26 -22.04
N ARG A 585 43.29 11.63 -21.60
CA ARG A 585 43.06 12.73 -20.67
C ARG A 585 41.87 12.43 -19.78
N LEU A 586 42.05 12.61 -18.47
CA LEU A 586 40.93 12.74 -17.55
C LEU A 586 40.29 14.11 -17.80
N LEU A 587 39.02 14.16 -18.19
CA LEU A 587 38.30 15.39 -18.48
C LEU A 587 37.62 15.92 -17.20
N SER A 588 36.87 15.06 -16.52
CA SER A 588 36.21 15.40 -15.26
C SER A 588 35.88 14.18 -14.42
N TRP A 589 35.63 14.39 -13.14
CA TRP A 589 35.02 13.39 -12.28
C TRP A 589 34.20 14.03 -11.15
N LYS A 590 33.24 13.27 -10.62
CA LYS A 590 32.27 13.75 -9.64
C LYS A 590 31.96 12.68 -8.61
N LEU A 591 31.97 13.07 -7.34
CA LEU A 591 31.45 12.30 -6.22
C LEU A 591 30.01 12.73 -5.93
N THR A 592 29.12 11.77 -5.73
CA THR A 592 27.77 12.03 -5.21
C THR A 592 27.51 11.11 -4.03
N PHE A 593 27.32 11.71 -2.85
CA PHE A 593 26.99 11.01 -1.63
C PHE A 593 25.48 11.02 -1.43
N VAL A 594 24.93 9.90 -0.97
CA VAL A 594 23.58 9.83 -0.42
C VAL A 594 23.69 9.93 1.10
N THR A 595 23.22 11.01 1.69
CA THR A 595 23.30 11.27 3.14
C THR A 595 21.92 11.44 3.73
N GLN A 596 21.78 11.27 5.05
CA GLN A 596 20.55 11.65 5.75
C GLN A 596 20.38 13.19 5.72
N LYS A 597 19.17 13.67 5.44
CA LYS A 597 18.77 15.08 5.49
C LYS A 597 18.74 15.48 6.97
N GLN A 598 19.46 16.53 7.34
CA GLN A 598 19.39 17.05 8.72
C GLN A 598 18.05 17.75 8.92
N ALA A 599 17.27 17.31 9.91
CA ALA A 599 16.02 17.98 10.29
C ALA A 599 16.33 19.40 10.81
N GLN A 600 15.73 20.41 10.18
CA GLN A 600 15.84 21.79 10.63
C GLN A 600 14.79 22.04 11.73
N ALA A 601 15.20 22.73 12.79
CA ALA A 601 14.29 23.05 13.88
C ALA A 601 13.11 23.91 13.37
N PRO A 602 11.86 23.67 13.83
CA PRO A 602 10.72 24.49 13.46
C PRO A 602 10.99 25.98 13.69
N GLN A 603 10.58 26.81 12.73
CA GLN A 603 10.73 28.26 12.78
C GLN A 603 9.36 28.90 12.90
N THR A 604 9.22 29.83 13.84
CA THR A 604 8.01 30.59 14.08
C THR A 604 8.20 32.03 13.63
N TYR A 605 7.27 32.50 12.82
CA TYR A 605 7.14 33.88 12.37
C TYR A 605 5.87 34.47 12.97
N SER A 606 5.84 35.77 13.24
CA SER A 606 4.68 36.41 13.86
C SER A 606 4.33 37.74 13.23
N SER A 607 3.03 38.04 13.21
CA SER A 607 2.50 39.37 13.00
C SER A 607 1.82 39.84 14.28
N GLN A 608 2.03 41.11 14.61
CA GLN A 608 1.41 41.80 15.72
C GLN A 608 0.43 42.87 15.22
N ASP A 609 -0.04 42.72 13.97
CA ASP A 609 -1.01 43.63 13.37
C ASP A 609 -2.29 43.64 14.22
N ASN A 610 -2.68 44.85 14.63
CA ASN A 610 -3.90 45.10 15.38
C ASN A 610 -4.91 45.78 14.45
N LEU A 611 -5.79 44.98 13.85
CA LEU A 611 -6.68 45.43 12.77
C LEU A 611 -8.14 45.24 13.17
N ALA A 612 -8.94 46.31 13.08
CA ALA A 612 -10.38 46.23 13.27
C ALA A 612 -11.03 45.47 12.11
N ILE A 613 -11.86 44.48 12.43
CA ILE A 613 -12.62 43.67 11.47
C ILE A 613 -13.95 44.40 11.24
N PRO A 614 -14.26 44.85 10.01
CA PRO A 614 -15.52 45.52 9.71
C PRO A 614 -16.72 44.55 9.79
N ASP A 615 -17.83 45.03 10.34
CA ASP A 615 -19.11 44.31 10.49
C ASP A 615 -19.76 44.03 9.13
N ASN A 616 -20.23 42.78 8.92
CA ASN A 616 -20.91 42.30 7.71
C ASN A 616 -20.22 42.69 6.38
N ASP A 617 -18.89 42.70 6.37
CA ASP A 617 -18.10 43.05 5.19
C ASP A 617 -17.38 41.83 4.64
N THR A 618 -17.81 41.39 3.47
CA THR A 618 -17.24 40.24 2.78
C THR A 618 -15.80 40.48 2.29
N ALA A 619 -15.34 41.73 2.21
CA ALA A 619 -13.96 42.07 1.89
C ALA A 619 -13.01 41.91 3.10
N GLY A 620 -13.51 42.11 4.31
CA GLY A 620 -12.74 41.91 5.55
C GLY A 620 -11.43 42.68 5.64
N ILE A 621 -10.42 42.05 6.27
CA ILE A 621 -9.05 42.56 6.43
C ILE A 621 -8.02 41.52 5.96
N ALA A 622 -6.79 42.00 5.71
CA ALA A 622 -5.64 41.17 5.41
C ALA A 622 -4.43 41.55 6.28
N SER A 623 -3.71 40.57 6.81
CA SER A 623 -2.44 40.74 7.53
C SER A 623 -1.40 39.78 6.94
N THR A 624 -0.15 40.22 6.76
CA THR A 624 0.88 39.45 6.05
C THR A 624 2.14 39.21 6.90
N ILE A 625 2.62 37.97 6.88
CA ILE A 625 3.95 37.56 7.38
C ILE A 625 4.84 37.23 6.18
N THR A 626 6.10 37.69 6.19
CA THR A 626 7.09 37.34 5.16
C THR A 626 8.12 36.37 5.72
N VAL A 627 8.26 35.20 5.08
CA VAL A 627 9.28 34.20 5.37
C VAL A 627 10.49 34.42 4.45
N PRO A 628 11.69 34.72 4.99
CA PRO A 628 12.85 35.13 4.18
C PRO A 628 13.62 33.97 3.54
N ASP A 629 13.69 32.83 4.22
CA ASP A 629 14.55 31.71 3.84
C ASP A 629 13.79 30.64 3.06
N GLU A 630 14.47 30.01 2.10
CA GLU A 630 13.94 28.83 1.42
C GLU A 630 13.93 27.63 2.37
N ARG A 631 12.73 27.09 2.58
CA ARG A 631 12.52 25.83 3.27
C ARG A 631 11.24 25.18 2.78
N THR A 632 11.19 23.85 2.83
CA THR A 632 9.99 23.10 2.49
C THR A 632 9.10 23.00 3.73
N VAL A 633 7.80 23.24 3.57
CA VAL A 633 6.82 23.02 4.63
C VAL A 633 6.61 21.51 4.79
N GLY A 634 7.01 20.92 5.91
CA GLY A 634 6.60 19.56 6.28
C GLY A 634 5.44 19.55 7.28
N THR A 635 5.45 20.51 8.21
CA THR A 635 4.31 20.81 9.08
C THR A 635 4.06 22.32 9.11
N LEU A 636 2.79 22.71 9.17
CA LEU A 636 2.39 24.12 9.29
C LEU A 636 1.36 24.29 10.40
N THR A 637 1.65 25.17 11.36
CA THR A 637 0.71 25.58 12.40
C THR A 637 0.51 27.08 12.37
N VAL A 638 -0.75 27.51 12.31
CA VAL A 638 -1.16 28.91 12.36
C VAL A 638 -1.89 29.17 13.68
N HIS A 639 -1.31 30.00 14.53
CA HIS A 639 -1.99 30.50 15.73
C HIS A 639 -2.69 31.80 15.39
N VAL A 640 -3.97 31.92 15.68
CA VAL A 640 -4.75 33.15 15.49
C VAL A 640 -5.27 33.64 16.84
N ASP A 641 -5.14 34.94 17.11
CA ASP A 641 -5.76 35.64 18.23
C ASP A 641 -6.66 36.77 17.71
N ILE A 642 -7.97 36.57 17.78
CA ILE A 642 -8.99 37.53 17.39
C ILE A 642 -9.96 37.77 18.55
N THR A 643 -10.19 39.03 18.89
CA THR A 643 -11.28 39.44 19.78
C THR A 643 -12.55 39.63 18.95
N HIS A 644 -13.63 38.92 19.30
CA HIS A 644 -14.92 39.02 18.62
C HIS A 644 -16.07 38.64 19.57
N SER A 645 -17.21 39.31 19.48
CA SER A 645 -18.39 39.00 20.31
C SER A 645 -19.14 37.74 19.87
N TYR A 646 -19.02 37.36 18.59
CA TYR A 646 -19.71 36.21 18.00
C TYR A 646 -18.82 35.51 16.97
N VAL A 647 -18.10 34.46 17.37
CA VAL A 647 -17.09 33.79 16.53
C VAL A 647 -17.71 33.05 15.33
N GLY A 648 -19.00 32.70 15.43
CA GLY A 648 -19.79 32.10 14.36
C GLY A 648 -20.00 32.99 13.15
N ASP A 649 -19.59 34.25 13.18
CA ASP A 649 -19.72 35.17 12.04
C ASP A 649 -18.43 35.24 11.22
N LEU A 650 -17.33 34.73 11.76
CA LEU A 650 -16.00 34.86 11.17
C LEU A 650 -15.73 33.81 10.09
N VAL A 651 -15.19 34.27 8.97
CA VAL A 651 -14.46 33.48 8.00
C VAL A 651 -12.98 33.88 8.06
N VAL A 652 -12.12 32.90 8.31
CA VAL A 652 -10.66 33.08 8.39
C VAL A 652 -10.00 32.18 7.36
N GLU A 653 -9.17 32.76 6.51
CA GLU A 653 -8.47 32.06 5.42
C GLU A 653 -6.98 32.42 5.43
N LEU A 654 -6.15 31.48 5.00
CA LEU A 654 -4.72 31.68 4.83
C LEU A 654 -4.37 31.55 3.35
N GLU A 655 -3.72 32.55 2.80
CA GLU A 655 -3.21 32.56 1.44
C GLU A 655 -1.69 32.49 1.39
N HIS A 656 -1.15 31.61 0.56
CA HIS A 656 0.26 31.60 0.20
C HIS A 656 0.45 31.14 -1.24
N ALA A 657 1.25 31.88 -2.01
CA ALA A 657 1.57 31.60 -3.41
C ALA A 657 0.34 31.33 -4.31
N GLY A 658 -0.78 32.02 -4.05
CA GLY A 658 -2.03 31.88 -4.80
C GLY A 658 -2.92 30.70 -4.37
N ARG A 659 -2.50 29.91 -3.38
CA ARG A 659 -3.34 28.90 -2.72
C ARG A 659 -4.00 29.50 -1.49
N VAL A 660 -5.33 29.34 -1.37
CA VAL A 660 -6.14 29.82 -0.24
C VAL A 660 -6.70 28.62 0.52
N VAL A 661 -6.58 28.62 1.85
CA VAL A 661 -7.08 27.57 2.74
C VAL A 661 -7.92 28.18 3.84
N THR A 662 -9.17 27.72 3.97
CA THR A 662 -10.08 28.21 5.01
C THR A 662 -9.76 27.54 6.35
N LEU A 663 -9.36 28.34 7.34
CA LEU A 663 -9.07 27.90 8.71
C LEU A 663 -10.35 27.80 9.54
N GLN A 664 -11.28 28.73 9.31
CA GLN A 664 -12.55 28.80 9.99
C GLN A 664 -13.64 29.35 9.06
N ASN A 665 -14.83 28.78 9.11
CA ASN A 665 -15.97 29.24 8.33
C ASN A 665 -17.26 29.20 9.16
N GLN A 666 -17.55 30.30 9.85
CA GLN A 666 -18.81 30.54 10.56
C GLN A 666 -19.18 29.44 11.58
N GLN A 667 -18.17 28.90 12.26
CA GLN A 667 -18.31 27.86 13.29
C GLN A 667 -18.13 28.47 14.69
N GLY A 668 -18.73 27.85 15.71
CA GLY A 668 -18.59 28.27 17.11
C GLY A 668 -19.72 29.15 17.65
N GLY A 669 -20.65 29.60 16.80
CA GLY A 669 -21.84 30.35 17.22
C GLY A 669 -21.52 31.55 18.10
N SER A 670 -22.21 31.67 19.23
CA SER A 670 -22.07 32.80 20.17
C SER A 670 -20.83 32.78 21.07
N ALA A 671 -19.88 31.89 20.79
CA ALA A 671 -18.59 31.91 21.48
C ALA A 671 -17.89 33.25 21.25
N ARG A 672 -17.17 33.72 22.27
CA ARG A 672 -16.39 34.96 22.21
C ARG A 672 -14.93 34.65 21.97
N ASN A 673 -14.32 35.46 21.11
CA ASN A 673 -12.91 35.42 20.71
C ASN A 673 -12.47 34.11 20.04
N LEU A 674 -11.60 34.23 19.05
CA LEU A 674 -10.96 33.10 18.40
C LEU A 674 -9.48 33.13 18.74
N VAL A 675 -9.10 32.35 19.75
CA VAL A 675 -7.70 32.09 20.11
C VAL A 675 -7.44 30.60 19.90
N LYS A 676 -6.82 30.25 18.76
CA LYS A 676 -6.76 28.86 18.32
C LYS A 676 -5.56 28.58 17.42
N ASP A 677 -5.01 27.38 17.56
CA ASP A 677 -4.04 26.79 16.64
C ASP A 677 -4.74 25.99 15.54
N PHE A 678 -4.30 26.20 14.30
CA PHE A 678 -4.72 25.47 13.12
C PHE A 678 -3.52 24.76 12.51
N THR A 679 -3.55 23.43 12.48
CA THR A 679 -2.53 22.62 11.78
C THR A 679 -3.00 22.33 10.36
N LEU A 680 -2.17 22.65 9.37
CA LEU A 680 -2.53 22.62 7.95
C LEU A 680 -1.61 21.68 7.19
N ALA A 681 -2.18 20.64 6.59
CA ALA A 681 -1.46 19.75 5.69
C ALA A 681 -1.44 20.28 4.24
N ASP A 682 -2.32 21.24 3.92
CA ASP A 682 -2.50 21.80 2.57
C ASP A 682 -1.24 22.39 1.95
N PHE A 683 -0.30 22.84 2.76
CA PHE A 683 0.95 23.44 2.30
C PHE A 683 2.13 22.47 2.35
N ASN A 684 1.93 21.22 2.75
CA ASN A 684 3.02 20.24 2.84
C ASN A 684 3.69 20.05 1.46
N GLY A 685 5.02 20.08 1.45
CA GLY A 685 5.85 20.02 0.24
C GLY A 685 6.02 21.36 -0.49
N ALA A 686 5.24 22.40 -0.15
CA ALA A 686 5.42 23.73 -0.73
C ALA A 686 6.66 24.44 -0.17
N SER A 687 7.20 25.41 -0.92
CA SER A 687 8.16 26.35 -0.34
C SER A 687 7.45 27.21 0.70
N ALA A 688 8.08 27.42 1.86
CA ALA A 688 7.60 28.34 2.87
C ALA A 688 7.99 29.80 2.56
N LYS A 689 8.92 30.03 1.64
CA LYS A 689 9.49 31.35 1.37
C LYS A 689 8.46 32.26 0.71
N GLY A 690 8.41 33.50 1.17
CA GLY A 690 7.56 34.53 0.61
C GLY A 690 6.43 34.95 1.54
N SER A 691 5.40 35.56 0.96
CA SER A 691 4.32 36.17 1.72
C SER A 691 3.23 35.17 2.07
N TRP A 692 2.85 35.17 3.34
CA TRP A 692 1.70 34.45 3.89
C TRP A 692 0.69 35.48 4.37
N THR A 693 -0.53 35.45 3.84
CA THR A 693 -1.55 36.45 4.14
C THR A 693 -2.74 35.79 4.83
N LEU A 694 -3.03 36.24 6.06
CA LEU A 694 -4.25 35.88 6.78
C LEU A 694 -5.37 36.85 6.39
N LEU A 695 -6.46 36.31 5.88
CA LEU A 695 -7.68 37.02 5.49
C LEU A 695 -8.74 36.75 6.56
N VAL A 696 -9.35 37.80 7.09
CA VAL A 696 -10.39 37.69 8.13
C VAL A 696 -11.58 38.55 7.75
N SER A 697 -12.77 37.96 7.68
CA SER A 697 -14.02 38.68 7.37
C SER A 697 -15.13 38.29 8.33
N ASP A 698 -15.96 39.27 8.68
CA ASP A 698 -17.24 39.06 9.36
C ASP A 698 -18.36 38.98 8.30
N ARG A 699 -19.21 37.96 8.39
CA ARG A 699 -20.29 37.66 7.43
C ARG A 699 -21.70 37.84 8.00
N ALA A 700 -21.83 38.34 9.22
CA ALA A 700 -23.11 38.67 9.82
C ALA A 700 -23.11 40.13 10.29
N ALA A 701 -24.30 40.65 10.63
CA ALA A 701 -24.47 42.04 11.05
C ALA A 701 -24.57 42.15 12.58
N ALA A 702 -24.15 43.31 13.10
CA ALA A 702 -24.23 43.76 14.50
C ALA A 702 -23.06 43.39 15.42
N ASP A 703 -22.08 42.64 14.92
CA ASP A 703 -20.88 42.26 15.67
C ASP A 703 -19.63 42.83 14.98
N SER A 704 -18.62 43.16 15.78
CA SER A 704 -17.34 43.64 15.23
C SER A 704 -16.23 43.19 16.15
N GLY A 705 -15.02 43.10 15.60
CA GLY A 705 -13.89 42.65 16.39
C GLY A 705 -12.55 43.16 15.90
N THR A 706 -11.50 42.49 16.34
CA THR A 706 -10.13 42.92 16.14
C THR A 706 -9.23 41.70 16.05
N LEU A 707 -8.45 41.62 14.97
CA LEU A 707 -7.28 40.74 14.91
C LEU A 707 -6.22 41.33 15.83
N ASN A 708 -5.79 40.59 16.85
CA ASN A 708 -4.78 41.02 17.81
C ASN A 708 -3.37 40.61 17.39
N GLY A 709 -3.26 39.52 16.62
CA GLY A 709 -2.02 38.99 16.10
C GLY A 709 -2.18 37.55 15.64
N TRP A 710 -1.16 37.04 14.95
CA TRP A 710 -1.11 35.64 14.53
C TRP A 710 0.33 35.18 14.32
N THR A 711 0.56 33.87 14.40
CA THR A 711 1.87 33.27 14.15
C THR A 711 1.81 32.15 13.15
N LEU A 712 2.88 32.01 12.37
CA LEU A 712 3.11 30.94 11.42
C LEU A 712 4.32 30.12 11.90
N THR A 713 4.08 28.90 12.38
CA THR A 713 5.15 27.95 12.73
C THR A 713 5.28 26.93 11.61
N VAL A 714 6.44 26.91 10.98
CA VAL A 714 6.77 25.97 9.90
C VAL A 714 7.74 24.94 10.47
N GLY A 715 7.47 23.65 10.30
CA GLY A 715 8.36 22.54 10.60
C GLY A 715 8.73 21.76 9.33
N ASP A 716 9.75 20.92 9.44
CA ASP A 716 10.24 20.05 8.36
C ASP A 716 9.45 18.75 8.22
#